data_AF-A0A2T0SQU6-F1
#
_entry.id   AF-A0A2T0SQU6-F1
#
_cell.length_a   1.000
_cell.length_b   1.000
_cell.length_c   1.000
_cell.angle_alpha   90.00
_cell.angle_beta   90.00
_cell.angle_gamma   90.00
#
_symmetry.space_group_name_H-M   'P 1'
#
loop_
_entity.id
_entity.type
_entity.pdbx_description
1 polymer ?
#
loop_
_entity_poly.entity_id
_entity_poly.type
_entity_poly.pdbx_seq_one_letter_code
_entity_poly.pdbx_strand_id
1 'polypeptide(L)'
;MHTAVRLVNARKFTCLVLGILLAGSAITVSAGGTAEAATTAVAVNGASTGRTFDGIGAISGGGGNSRLLVDYPPTQRAQILDYLFKPNYGAAVQLLKLEIGGDANSTDGAEPSHQHVRGEIDCNVGYEFWLGAEAVARNPAIKLVALPWAAPGWIGGGNFWSQDMIDYDISWLDCARSHGLTISYLGGWNERGRDLTWYKNLRSALNSHGYGSVQIVGDDTGWDTADDMLRDSQFNAAVGVVGSHYPCGYLSDATSCGSSANAVATGKPLWASEFGSQDFNTGSAPYIRTITRGYLDGQMTGFMNWPLVAALYSTLPYSTVALATANTPWSGAYQVGKSLWANAQVAQFTQPGWKFLTGTASGYLGGNRANGSYISLKSTNGTDYSTVYETTGATAAQTVDVTVSGGLKTGTAHVWSTDLGSSNTADHFVKQADVTPSSGTYSLTLQPNRIYTVTTTTGQAKGTATSPAAGSLGLPYSDDFESYAVRKEAKYFSDMQGSFEVRVCAAGRAGRCLQQVAPVKPIEWQDDSDAYSLVGDPSWADYTVSVDVDLQQAGTVTLLGRANTQNRPQGKQAAYQLRVADTGAWSIAKNSSGGVLTTLASGTRSALGLNSWHNLKLGFSGNRITATADGATLGAVTDNSFTAGLVGVGVVGYQTNLFDNLSVTPNPPGDFGGYLKGVESGICVDVPAASHTNGTAVALWDCNGGGNQSWTATPAKQLTVYGDKCLDAGGTADGTAVRIDACTGSTAQQWTVNADGSVVGVGSGKCLDATGHGTANGTALVIWGCTGGPNQKWARTDTTGFLKGQESGRCVDVPAFEQTNGTRPALWDCNGGGNQTWTSTATNQLKVYDAKCLEAAGGGTADGTAVQINDCTGSTAQQWRVGSGGTVVGVGSGKCLDATGHGTANGTLFAISTCTGAGNQKFSRS
;
A
#
# COMPACT_ATOMS: atom_id res chain seq x y z
N MET A 1 -14.47 -28.09 -18.12
CA MET A 1 -13.99 -29.43 -17.70
C MET A 1 -13.53 -29.33 -16.26
N HIS A 2 -14.13 -30.11 -15.36
CA HIS A 2 -13.83 -30.18 -13.92
C HIS A 2 -13.04 -31.45 -13.62
N THR A 3 -11.87 -31.30 -12.95
CA THR A 3 -11.27 -32.19 -11.93
C THR A 3 -9.94 -31.56 -11.48
N ALA A 4 -9.85 -30.89 -10.33
CA ALA A 4 -9.66 -31.42 -8.98
C ALA A 4 -8.39 -32.28 -8.79
N VAL A 5 -7.37 -31.75 -8.11
CA VAL A 5 -6.65 -32.43 -7.00
C VAL A 5 -6.06 -31.37 -6.06
N ARG A 6 -6.45 -31.43 -4.78
CA ARG A 6 -5.78 -30.80 -3.65
C ARG A 6 -5.41 -31.91 -2.65
N LEU A 7 -4.27 -31.71 -1.98
CA LEU A 7 -3.94 -32.06 -0.58
C LEU A 7 -3.28 -33.41 -0.21
N VAL A 8 -2.02 -33.27 0.26
CA VAL A 8 -1.49 -33.63 1.62
C VAL A 8 -0.31 -34.60 1.71
N ASN A 9 0.72 -34.08 2.38
CA ASN A 9 1.91 -34.71 2.95
C ASN A 9 1.63 -35.95 3.83
N ALA A 10 2.52 -36.94 3.76
CA ALA A 10 2.91 -37.74 4.92
C ALA A 10 4.34 -38.28 4.77
N ARG A 11 5.21 -37.93 5.74
CA ARG A 11 6.56 -38.49 5.93
C ARG A 11 6.48 -40.00 6.20
N LYS A 12 7.40 -40.78 5.63
CA LYS A 12 7.87 -42.03 6.21
C LYS A 12 9.39 -42.07 6.22
N PHE A 13 9.93 -42.24 7.43
CA PHE A 13 11.31 -42.57 7.75
C PHE A 13 11.71 -43.90 7.09
N THR A 14 12.91 -43.96 6.52
CA THR A 14 13.67 -45.22 6.44
C THR A 14 15.15 -44.86 6.57
N CYS A 15 15.77 -45.35 7.64
CA CYS A 15 17.21 -45.30 7.86
C CYS A 15 17.92 -46.17 6.81
N LEU A 16 18.95 -45.63 6.17
CA LEU A 16 20.03 -46.44 5.62
C LEU A 16 21.37 -45.80 5.99
N VAL A 17 22.10 -46.49 6.85
CA VAL A 17 23.51 -46.26 7.14
C VAL A 17 24.32 -46.86 5.97
N LEU A 18 25.31 -46.13 5.45
CA LEU A 18 26.72 -46.54 5.27
C LEU A 18 27.39 -45.76 4.11
N GLY A 19 28.63 -45.32 4.31
CA GLY A 19 29.60 -45.15 3.21
C GLY A 19 30.23 -43.77 3.08
N ILE A 20 31.21 -43.47 3.94
CA ILE A 20 32.20 -42.42 3.72
C ILE A 20 33.05 -42.82 2.50
N LEU A 21 33.09 -41.99 1.46
CA LEU A 21 34.10 -42.01 0.42
C LEU A 21 34.50 -40.57 0.09
N LEU A 22 35.68 -40.19 0.61
CA LEU A 22 36.41 -38.98 0.28
C LEU A 22 36.87 -39.05 -1.18
N ALA A 23 36.29 -38.23 -2.05
CA ALA A 23 36.86 -37.90 -3.35
C ALA A 23 37.11 -36.39 -3.39
N GLY A 24 38.38 -36.02 -3.28
CA GLY A 24 38.84 -34.63 -3.39
C GLY A 24 38.52 -34.08 -4.77
N SER A 25 37.49 -33.25 -4.84
CA SER A 25 37.25 -32.37 -5.98
C SER A 25 37.95 -31.06 -5.68
N ALA A 26 39.01 -30.76 -6.42
CA ALA A 26 39.61 -29.44 -6.43
C ALA A 26 38.53 -28.44 -6.86
N ILE A 27 38.01 -27.68 -5.89
CA ILE A 27 37.16 -26.53 -6.16
C ILE A 27 38.10 -25.49 -6.76
N THR A 28 38.13 -25.42 -8.09
CA THR A 28 38.54 -24.20 -8.77
C THR A 28 37.53 -23.13 -8.38
N VAL A 29 37.86 -22.34 -7.36
CA VAL A 29 37.20 -21.07 -7.11
C VAL A 29 37.46 -20.23 -8.35
N SER A 30 36.51 -20.20 -9.28
CA SER A 30 36.46 -19.17 -10.29
C SER A 30 36.30 -17.86 -9.54
N ALA A 31 37.40 -17.12 -9.40
CA ALA A 31 37.35 -15.73 -9.01
C ALA A 31 36.32 -15.06 -9.93
N GLY A 32 35.24 -14.53 -9.35
CA GLY A 32 34.28 -13.72 -10.08
C GLY A 32 35.06 -12.62 -10.79
N GLY A 33 34.98 -12.60 -12.12
CA GLY A 33 35.70 -11.64 -12.94
C GLY A 33 35.42 -10.22 -12.45
N THR A 34 36.47 -9.43 -12.33
CA THR A 34 36.40 -8.00 -12.04
C THR A 34 35.49 -7.31 -13.06
N ALA A 35 34.54 -6.51 -12.56
CA ALA A 35 33.67 -5.62 -13.32
C ALA A 35 34.41 -4.88 -14.44
N GLU A 36 34.00 -5.05 -15.69
CA GLU A 36 34.70 -4.48 -16.84
C GLU A 36 33.99 -3.22 -17.35
N ALA A 37 34.70 -2.08 -17.33
CA ALA A 37 34.30 -0.88 -18.04
C ALA A 37 34.39 -1.16 -19.55
N ALA A 38 33.28 -1.02 -20.28
CA ALA A 38 33.27 -1.25 -21.72
C ALA A 38 33.15 0.06 -22.51
N THR A 39 33.70 0.07 -23.72
CA THR A 39 33.46 1.10 -24.73
C THR A 39 32.52 0.55 -25.80
N THR A 40 31.43 1.26 -26.09
CA THR A 40 30.40 0.84 -27.05
C THR A 40 30.34 1.81 -28.21
N ALA A 41 30.58 1.35 -29.43
CA ALA A 41 30.33 2.15 -30.63
C ALA A 41 28.83 2.17 -30.96
N VAL A 42 28.23 3.37 -31.02
CA VAL A 42 26.80 3.58 -31.27
C VAL A 42 26.61 4.39 -32.56
N ALA A 43 26.09 3.77 -33.61
CA ALA A 43 25.84 4.45 -34.88
C ALA A 43 24.36 4.87 -35.00
N VAL A 44 24.04 6.11 -34.62
CA VAL A 44 22.70 6.68 -34.74
C VAL A 44 22.50 7.12 -36.21
N ASN A 45 22.13 6.17 -37.06
CA ASN A 45 21.94 6.38 -38.49
C ASN A 45 20.46 6.57 -38.83
N GLY A 46 20.06 7.77 -39.24
CA GLY A 46 18.68 8.08 -39.63
C GLY A 46 18.16 7.30 -40.84
N ALA A 47 19.03 6.65 -41.63
CA ALA A 47 18.60 5.76 -42.71
C ALA A 47 18.14 4.37 -42.20
N SER A 48 18.56 3.94 -41.01
CA SER A 48 18.06 2.70 -40.42
C SER A 48 16.61 2.89 -39.95
N THR A 49 15.80 1.83 -40.05
CA THR A 49 14.41 1.85 -39.62
C THR A 49 14.04 0.53 -38.96
N GLY A 50 13.51 0.62 -37.76
CA GLY A 50 12.86 -0.45 -37.03
C GLY A 50 11.34 -0.23 -36.98
N ARG A 51 10.73 -0.80 -35.94
CA ARG A 51 9.28 -0.67 -35.72
C ARG A 51 8.88 0.76 -35.34
N THR A 52 7.61 1.08 -35.53
CA THR A 52 7.01 2.32 -35.01
C THR A 52 6.89 2.22 -33.50
N PHE A 53 7.30 3.26 -32.78
CA PHE A 53 7.04 3.41 -31.36
C PHE A 53 5.61 3.88 -31.14
N ASP A 54 4.85 3.14 -30.34
CA ASP A 54 3.43 3.44 -30.08
C ASP A 54 3.23 4.27 -28.82
N GLY A 55 4.20 4.26 -27.91
CA GLY A 55 4.20 5.10 -26.71
C GLY A 55 4.53 4.33 -25.44
N ILE A 56 4.74 5.10 -24.37
CA ILE A 56 4.83 4.57 -23.01
C ILE A 56 3.81 5.25 -22.13
N GLY A 57 3.30 4.53 -21.13
CA GLY A 57 2.30 5.09 -20.26
C GLY A 57 1.91 4.18 -19.11
N ALA A 58 0.66 4.29 -18.67
CA ALA A 58 0.21 3.64 -17.45
C ALA A 58 -1.31 3.38 -17.45
N ILE A 59 -1.73 2.58 -16.47
CA ILE A 59 -3.09 2.06 -16.33
C ILE A 59 -3.76 2.73 -15.13
N SER A 60 -4.91 3.36 -15.32
CA SER A 60 -5.87 3.64 -14.25
C SER A 60 -6.93 2.55 -14.27
N GLY A 61 -7.15 1.93 -13.12
CA GLY A 61 -7.96 0.72 -13.02
C GLY A 61 -7.11 -0.55 -12.96
N GLY A 62 -7.72 -1.72 -13.18
CA GLY A 62 -7.31 -2.88 -12.39
C GLY A 62 -7.56 -2.60 -10.90
N GLY A 63 -8.66 -1.90 -10.62
CA GLY A 63 -9.33 -1.72 -9.34
C GLY A 63 -8.82 -0.62 -8.43
N GLY A 64 -9.53 0.51 -8.38
CA GLY A 64 -9.54 1.41 -7.20
C GLY A 64 -8.29 2.28 -7.00
N ASN A 65 -7.27 2.14 -7.85
CA ASN A 65 -5.98 2.79 -7.64
C ASN A 65 -6.00 4.32 -7.88
N SER A 66 -6.97 4.85 -8.62
CA SER A 66 -7.19 6.30 -8.77
C SER A 66 -8.27 6.85 -7.84
N ARG A 67 -8.88 6.03 -6.97
CA ARG A 67 -10.11 6.38 -6.25
C ARG A 67 -9.98 7.64 -5.39
N LEU A 68 -8.97 7.74 -4.54
CA LEU A 68 -8.82 8.90 -3.64
C LEU A 68 -8.36 10.17 -4.37
N LEU A 69 -7.90 10.08 -5.62
CA LEU A 69 -7.36 11.23 -6.36
C LEU A 69 -8.43 12.28 -6.63
N VAL A 70 -9.67 11.87 -6.92
CA VAL A 70 -10.78 12.82 -7.19
C VAL A 70 -11.10 13.68 -5.99
N ASP A 71 -10.79 13.23 -4.77
CA ASP A 71 -11.12 13.93 -3.53
C ASP A 71 -10.02 14.87 -3.03
N TYR A 72 -8.89 14.95 -3.74
CA TYR A 72 -7.81 15.89 -3.41
C TYR A 72 -8.27 17.34 -3.52
N PRO A 73 -7.69 18.26 -2.72
CA PRO A 73 -7.93 19.68 -2.88
C PRO A 73 -7.51 20.11 -4.29
N PRO A 74 -8.25 21.03 -4.95
CA PRO A 74 -8.08 21.31 -6.37
C PRO A 74 -6.64 21.63 -6.80
N THR A 75 -5.90 22.37 -5.98
CA THR A 75 -4.49 22.73 -6.26
C THR A 75 -3.59 21.50 -6.31
N GLN A 76 -3.62 20.66 -5.28
CA GLN A 76 -2.79 19.46 -5.20
C GLN A 76 -3.22 18.43 -6.25
N ARG A 77 -4.53 18.28 -6.49
CA ARG A 77 -5.06 17.43 -7.55
C ARG A 77 -4.51 17.85 -8.91
N ALA A 78 -4.53 19.15 -9.22
CA ALA A 78 -3.97 19.67 -10.47
C ALA A 78 -2.45 19.44 -10.57
N GLN A 79 -1.70 19.58 -9.47
CA GLN A 79 -0.26 19.32 -9.44
C GLN A 79 0.07 17.85 -9.73
N ILE A 80 -0.68 16.91 -9.13
CA ILE A 80 -0.53 15.47 -9.38
C ILE A 80 -0.80 15.17 -10.86
N LEU A 81 -1.91 15.67 -11.41
CA LEU A 81 -2.27 15.50 -12.81
C LEU A 81 -1.24 16.13 -13.77
N ASP A 82 -0.64 17.26 -13.40
CA ASP A 82 0.48 17.86 -14.16
C ASP A 82 1.70 16.94 -14.16
N TYR A 83 2.07 16.34 -13.02
CA TYR A 83 3.15 15.35 -12.96
C TYR A 83 2.86 14.11 -13.81
N LEU A 84 1.62 13.65 -13.90
CA LEU A 84 1.27 12.47 -14.68
C LEU A 84 1.21 12.75 -16.18
N PHE A 85 0.51 13.80 -16.60
CA PHE A 85 0.11 13.97 -18.01
C PHE A 85 0.76 15.13 -18.73
N LYS A 86 1.14 16.22 -18.04
CA LYS A 86 1.60 17.43 -18.72
C LYS A 86 2.93 17.17 -19.45
N PRO A 87 2.98 17.40 -20.78
CA PRO A 87 4.22 17.29 -21.53
C PRO A 87 5.29 18.23 -20.95
N ASN A 88 6.55 17.81 -21.01
CA ASN A 88 7.68 18.59 -20.54
C ASN A 88 7.57 19.02 -19.06
N TYR A 89 7.04 18.15 -18.19
CA TYR A 89 6.88 18.45 -16.77
C TYR A 89 7.19 17.23 -15.88
N GLY A 90 6.45 16.14 -16.03
CA GLY A 90 6.64 14.91 -15.25
C GLY A 90 6.72 13.67 -16.12
N ALA A 91 5.98 12.61 -15.78
CA ALA A 91 5.89 11.37 -16.55
C ALA A 91 5.53 11.63 -18.02
N ALA A 92 4.64 12.59 -18.30
CA ALA A 92 4.14 12.88 -19.64
C ALA A 92 3.58 11.63 -20.34
N VAL A 93 2.72 10.88 -19.63
CA VAL A 93 2.08 9.65 -20.12
C VAL A 93 1.53 9.83 -21.54
N GLN A 94 1.88 8.89 -22.43
CA GLN A 94 1.50 8.92 -23.85
C GLN A 94 0.40 7.91 -24.18
N LEU A 95 0.33 6.82 -23.42
CA LEU A 95 -0.74 5.81 -23.45
C LEU A 95 -1.43 5.78 -22.08
N LEU A 96 -2.72 6.09 -22.01
CA LEU A 96 -3.50 5.94 -20.78
C LEU A 96 -4.54 4.84 -21.00
N LYS A 97 -4.39 3.73 -20.29
CA LYS A 97 -5.36 2.63 -20.25
C LYS A 97 -6.32 2.86 -19.10
N LEU A 98 -7.61 2.86 -19.38
CA LEU A 98 -8.71 3.07 -18.45
C LEU A 98 -9.47 1.75 -18.29
N GLU A 99 -9.80 1.39 -17.07
CA GLU A 99 -10.74 0.30 -16.82
C GLU A 99 -12.15 0.69 -17.29
N ILE A 100 -12.84 -0.28 -17.89
CA ILE A 100 -14.28 -0.26 -18.05
C ILE A 100 -14.86 -0.90 -16.79
N GLY A 101 -15.30 -0.06 -15.84
CA GLY A 101 -15.82 -0.52 -14.54
C GLY A 101 -16.96 -1.52 -14.69
N GLY A 102 -17.02 -2.49 -13.78
CA GLY A 102 -17.91 -3.65 -13.89
C GLY A 102 -18.62 -4.02 -12.59
N ASP A 103 -18.67 -3.11 -11.61
CA ASP A 103 -19.25 -3.29 -10.28
C ASP A 103 -18.55 -4.33 -9.39
N ALA A 104 -17.38 -4.80 -9.81
CA ALA A 104 -16.60 -5.79 -9.08
C ALA A 104 -15.17 -5.33 -8.88
N ASN A 105 -14.53 -5.87 -7.86
CA ASN A 105 -13.15 -5.64 -7.56
C ASN A 105 -12.25 -6.18 -8.66
N SER A 106 -11.28 -5.36 -9.05
CA SER A 106 -10.31 -5.71 -10.08
C SER A 106 -8.85 -5.56 -9.62
N THR A 107 -8.60 -5.19 -8.34
CA THR A 107 -7.43 -5.55 -7.49
C THR A 107 -7.51 -4.83 -6.13
N ASP A 108 -7.56 -3.49 -6.09
CA ASP A 108 -7.56 -2.68 -4.85
C ASP A 108 -8.90 -1.99 -4.58
N GLY A 109 -9.91 -2.27 -5.39
CA GLY A 109 -11.25 -1.69 -5.29
C GLY A 109 -12.12 -2.10 -6.48
N ALA A 110 -13.41 -1.87 -6.36
CA ALA A 110 -14.38 -2.00 -7.45
C ALA A 110 -14.57 -0.65 -8.14
N GLU A 111 -14.77 -0.70 -9.46
CA GLU A 111 -15.11 0.48 -10.25
C GLU A 111 -16.55 0.37 -10.79
N PRO A 112 -17.33 1.46 -10.71
CA PRO A 112 -18.75 1.43 -11.06
C PRO A 112 -18.94 1.24 -12.56
N SER A 113 -19.89 0.38 -12.90
CA SER A 113 -20.36 0.21 -14.26
C SER A 113 -21.17 1.43 -14.73
N HIS A 114 -21.01 1.81 -16.00
CA HIS A 114 -21.91 2.80 -16.63
C HIS A 114 -23.32 2.22 -16.88
N GLN A 115 -23.52 0.93 -16.60
CA GLN A 115 -24.79 0.23 -16.82
C GLN A 115 -24.98 -0.92 -15.80
N HIS A 116 -25.11 -0.57 -14.51
CA HIS A 116 -25.40 -1.52 -13.43
C HIS A 116 -26.60 -2.43 -13.74
N VAL A 117 -27.63 -1.85 -14.38
CA VAL A 117 -28.86 -2.52 -14.82
C VAL A 117 -28.99 -2.39 -16.33
N ARG A 118 -29.33 -3.50 -16.99
CA ARG A 118 -29.54 -3.52 -18.45
C ARG A 118 -30.50 -2.41 -18.88
N GLY A 119 -30.04 -1.58 -19.81
CA GLY A 119 -30.80 -0.46 -20.38
C GLY A 119 -30.70 0.85 -19.60
N GLU A 120 -30.15 0.87 -18.39
CA GLU A 120 -29.97 2.07 -17.58
C GLU A 120 -28.53 2.59 -17.69
N ILE A 121 -28.28 3.39 -18.72
CA ILE A 121 -26.94 3.96 -18.96
C ILE A 121 -26.77 5.25 -18.15
N ASP A 122 -25.64 5.34 -17.44
CA ASP A 122 -25.14 6.58 -16.85
C ASP A 122 -23.67 6.82 -17.24
N CYS A 123 -23.46 7.83 -18.08
CA CYS A 123 -22.14 8.19 -18.54
C CYS A 123 -21.32 8.99 -17.52
N ASN A 124 -21.85 9.29 -16.33
CA ASN A 124 -21.18 10.11 -15.32
C ASN A 124 -20.75 9.32 -14.08
N VAL A 125 -20.64 8.00 -14.18
CA VAL A 125 -20.19 7.13 -13.08
C VAL A 125 -18.68 7.19 -12.87
N GLY A 126 -18.26 6.90 -11.64
CA GLY A 126 -16.85 6.77 -11.27
C GLY A 126 -15.98 7.97 -11.63
N TYR A 127 -14.73 7.68 -11.96
CA TYR A 127 -13.69 8.70 -12.15
C TYR A 127 -12.89 8.56 -13.45
N GLU A 128 -13.03 7.46 -14.19
CA GLU A 128 -12.20 7.21 -15.38
C GLU A 128 -12.48 8.17 -16.55
N PHE A 129 -13.74 8.55 -16.77
CA PHE A 129 -14.06 9.57 -17.77
C PHE A 129 -13.50 10.95 -17.40
N TRP A 130 -13.57 11.34 -16.12
CA TRP A 130 -12.96 12.57 -15.63
C TRP A 130 -11.44 12.53 -15.80
N LEU A 131 -10.80 11.42 -15.41
CA LEU A 131 -9.35 11.28 -15.50
C LEU A 131 -8.88 11.32 -16.96
N GLY A 132 -9.59 10.64 -17.86
CA GLY A 132 -9.36 10.72 -19.30
C GLY A 132 -9.47 12.15 -19.83
N ALA A 133 -10.47 12.92 -19.39
CA ALA A 133 -10.64 14.32 -19.77
C ALA A 133 -9.50 15.21 -19.25
N GLU A 134 -9.09 15.04 -17.99
CA GLU A 134 -7.94 15.76 -17.40
C GLU A 134 -6.62 15.43 -18.10
N ALA A 135 -6.46 14.19 -18.55
CA ALA A 135 -5.30 13.75 -19.31
C ALA A 135 -5.27 14.38 -20.70
N VAL A 136 -6.38 14.32 -21.45
CA VAL A 136 -6.51 14.95 -22.78
C VAL A 136 -6.35 16.47 -22.72
N ALA A 137 -6.88 17.11 -21.67
CA ALA A 137 -6.74 18.55 -21.48
C ALA A 137 -5.27 18.99 -21.33
N ARG A 138 -4.43 18.15 -20.72
CA ARG A 138 -2.99 18.41 -20.53
C ARG A 138 -2.14 17.94 -21.70
N ASN A 139 -2.49 16.82 -22.28
CA ASN A 139 -1.81 16.19 -23.40
C ASN A 139 -2.83 15.77 -24.47
N PRO A 140 -3.20 16.65 -25.40
CA PRO A 140 -4.14 16.32 -26.48
C PRO A 140 -3.65 15.22 -27.42
N ALA A 141 -2.36 14.87 -27.38
CA ALA A 141 -1.76 13.80 -28.18
C ALA A 141 -1.83 12.42 -27.50
N ILE A 142 -2.24 12.35 -26.22
CA ILE A 142 -2.36 11.08 -25.48
C ILE A 142 -3.30 10.13 -26.21
N LYS A 143 -2.96 8.84 -26.22
CA LYS A 143 -3.84 7.78 -26.73
C LYS A 143 -4.53 7.10 -25.56
N LEU A 144 -5.84 6.97 -25.68
CA LEU A 144 -6.67 6.29 -24.69
C LEU A 144 -6.89 4.84 -25.10
N VAL A 145 -6.69 3.94 -24.15
CA VAL A 145 -6.97 2.50 -24.25
C VAL A 145 -8.08 2.19 -23.24
N ALA A 146 -9.03 1.34 -23.59
CA ALA A 146 -10.07 0.89 -22.67
C ALA A 146 -10.03 -0.64 -22.55
N LEU A 147 -10.24 -1.18 -21.35
CA LEU A 147 -10.28 -2.62 -21.11
C LEU A 147 -11.19 -2.94 -19.91
N PRO A 148 -12.13 -3.89 -20.02
CA PRO A 148 -12.87 -4.43 -18.87
C PRO A 148 -12.07 -5.50 -18.11
N TRP A 149 -12.12 -5.43 -16.77
CA TRP A 149 -11.68 -6.50 -15.86
C TRP A 149 -12.85 -7.37 -15.42
N ALA A 150 -13.97 -6.75 -15.12
CA ALA A 150 -15.21 -7.36 -14.67
C ALA A 150 -16.40 -6.86 -15.52
N ALA A 151 -17.59 -7.40 -15.28
CA ALA A 151 -18.80 -6.92 -15.95
C ALA A 151 -20.04 -7.06 -15.05
N PRO A 152 -21.08 -6.23 -15.22
CA PRO A 152 -22.34 -6.40 -14.51
C PRO A 152 -22.93 -7.80 -14.68
N GLY A 153 -23.56 -8.34 -13.62
CA GLY A 153 -24.00 -9.73 -13.60
C GLY A 153 -25.09 -10.09 -14.61
N TRP A 154 -25.76 -9.09 -15.21
CA TRP A 154 -26.78 -9.30 -16.24
C TRP A 154 -26.20 -9.63 -17.63
N ILE A 155 -24.90 -9.38 -17.84
CA ILE A 155 -24.21 -9.60 -19.12
C ILE A 155 -24.22 -11.08 -19.47
N GLY A 156 -24.83 -11.44 -20.61
CA GLY A 156 -24.82 -12.80 -21.16
C GLY A 156 -25.34 -13.88 -20.22
N GLY A 157 -26.10 -13.53 -19.17
CA GLY A 157 -26.47 -14.46 -18.09
C GLY A 157 -25.28 -15.01 -17.31
N GLY A 158 -24.22 -14.20 -17.12
CA GLY A 158 -22.96 -14.58 -16.50
C GLY A 158 -21.87 -15.01 -17.49
N ASN A 159 -22.15 -14.98 -18.80
CA ASN A 159 -21.15 -15.25 -19.83
C ASN A 159 -20.58 -13.95 -20.40
N PHE A 160 -19.32 -13.67 -20.07
CA PHE A 160 -18.60 -12.49 -20.56
C PHE A 160 -18.50 -12.48 -22.10
N TRP A 161 -18.18 -13.63 -22.72
CA TRP A 161 -18.03 -13.75 -24.17
C TRP A 161 -19.41 -13.84 -24.85
N SER A 162 -20.14 -12.72 -24.84
CA SER A 162 -21.52 -12.61 -25.32
C SER A 162 -21.73 -11.35 -26.15
N GLN A 163 -22.84 -11.31 -26.90
CA GLN A 163 -23.26 -10.10 -27.61
C GLN A 163 -23.58 -8.94 -26.64
N ASP A 164 -24.11 -9.25 -25.46
CA ASP A 164 -24.39 -8.24 -24.43
C ASP A 164 -23.13 -7.47 -24.03
N MET A 165 -21.99 -8.15 -23.92
CA MET A 165 -20.72 -7.51 -23.61
C MET A 165 -20.23 -6.60 -24.75
N ILE A 166 -20.44 -7.00 -26.01
CA ILE A 166 -20.14 -6.15 -27.16
C ILE A 166 -21.00 -4.88 -27.12
N ASP A 167 -22.30 -5.04 -26.91
CA ASP A 167 -23.24 -3.91 -26.85
C ASP A 167 -22.92 -2.98 -25.65
N TYR A 168 -22.51 -3.58 -24.52
CA TYR A 168 -22.03 -2.87 -23.34
C TYR A 168 -20.76 -2.04 -23.64
N ASP A 169 -19.74 -2.63 -24.27
CA ASP A 169 -18.52 -1.92 -24.66
C ASP A 169 -18.82 -0.78 -25.66
N ILE A 170 -19.71 -1.00 -26.62
CA ILE A 170 -20.15 0.06 -27.55
C ILE A 170 -20.82 1.20 -26.79
N SER A 171 -21.71 0.90 -25.84
CA SER A 171 -22.36 1.94 -25.03
C SER A 171 -21.37 2.70 -24.14
N TRP A 172 -20.32 2.05 -23.64
CA TRP A 172 -19.23 2.71 -22.93
C TRP A 172 -18.46 3.66 -23.84
N LEU A 173 -18.18 3.25 -25.08
CA LEU A 173 -17.54 4.12 -26.08
C LEU A 173 -18.42 5.32 -26.45
N ASP A 174 -19.75 5.17 -26.45
CA ASP A 174 -20.68 6.30 -26.64
C ASP A 174 -20.60 7.27 -25.45
N CYS A 175 -20.53 6.76 -24.22
CA CYS A 175 -20.27 7.58 -23.03
C CYS A 175 -18.92 8.31 -23.11
N ALA A 176 -17.84 7.62 -23.47
CA ALA A 176 -16.52 8.23 -23.67
C ALA A 176 -16.57 9.37 -24.70
N ARG A 177 -17.23 9.13 -25.84
CA ARG A 177 -17.43 10.14 -26.90
C ARG A 177 -18.19 11.35 -26.38
N SER A 178 -19.20 11.16 -25.51
CA SER A 178 -19.97 12.26 -24.91
C SER A 178 -19.12 13.17 -24.00
N HIS A 179 -18.04 12.64 -23.43
CA HIS A 179 -17.02 13.39 -22.67
C HIS A 179 -15.90 13.97 -23.55
N GLY A 180 -16.04 13.88 -24.88
CA GLY A 180 -15.01 14.33 -25.82
C GLY A 180 -13.77 13.43 -25.88
N LEU A 181 -13.86 12.20 -25.36
CA LEU A 181 -12.75 11.26 -25.34
C LEU A 181 -12.72 10.43 -26.62
N THR A 182 -11.59 10.46 -27.32
CA THR A 182 -11.34 9.61 -28.49
C THR A 182 -10.57 8.38 -28.07
N ILE A 183 -11.30 7.28 -27.86
CA ILE A 183 -10.70 5.98 -27.56
C ILE A 183 -9.98 5.47 -28.79
N SER A 184 -8.69 5.18 -28.66
CA SER A 184 -7.85 4.72 -29.76
C SER A 184 -7.78 3.19 -29.82
N TYR A 185 -7.89 2.53 -28.66
CA TYR A 185 -7.75 1.10 -28.51
C TYR A 185 -8.78 0.54 -27.53
N LEU A 186 -9.31 -0.65 -27.82
CA LEU A 186 -10.21 -1.40 -26.95
C LEU A 186 -9.67 -2.83 -26.78
N GLY A 187 -9.58 -3.31 -25.55
CA GLY A 187 -9.16 -4.67 -25.23
C GLY A 187 -10.33 -5.67 -25.16
N GLY A 188 -10.02 -6.92 -24.83
CA GLY A 188 -11.02 -7.97 -24.56
C GLY A 188 -11.31 -8.11 -23.07
N TRP A 189 -10.94 -9.24 -22.46
CA TRP A 189 -11.13 -9.47 -21.02
C TRP A 189 -9.78 -9.64 -20.32
N ASN A 190 -9.46 -8.73 -19.39
CA ASN A 190 -8.15 -8.69 -18.75
C ASN A 190 -7.71 -10.03 -18.13
N GLU A 191 -6.63 -10.63 -18.61
CA GLU A 191 -6.05 -11.88 -18.09
C GLU A 191 -7.00 -13.09 -18.05
N ARG A 192 -8.00 -13.12 -18.95
CA ARG A 192 -9.02 -14.20 -19.03
C ARG A 192 -9.01 -14.95 -20.35
N GLY A 193 -7.99 -14.71 -21.17
CA GLY A 193 -7.85 -15.28 -22.49
C GLY A 193 -8.79 -14.62 -23.50
N ARG A 194 -9.23 -15.40 -24.50
CA ARG A 194 -9.92 -14.87 -25.68
C ARG A 194 -10.96 -15.83 -26.25
N ASP A 195 -12.02 -15.26 -26.81
CA ASP A 195 -12.94 -15.95 -27.73
C ASP A 195 -12.82 -15.34 -29.14
N LEU A 196 -12.29 -16.10 -30.10
CA LEU A 196 -12.01 -15.61 -31.45
C LEU A 196 -13.27 -15.10 -32.15
N THR A 197 -14.43 -15.72 -31.89
CA THR A 197 -15.70 -15.33 -32.52
C THR A 197 -16.16 -13.99 -31.96
N TRP A 198 -16.07 -13.80 -30.65
CA TRP A 198 -16.36 -12.55 -29.98
C TRP A 198 -15.52 -11.40 -30.52
N TYR A 199 -14.20 -11.57 -30.67
CA TYR A 199 -13.32 -10.54 -31.24
C TYR A 199 -13.70 -10.17 -32.69
N LYS A 200 -14.07 -11.15 -33.51
CA LYS A 200 -14.56 -10.93 -34.89
C LYS A 200 -15.88 -10.15 -34.89
N ASN A 201 -16.80 -10.49 -33.98
CA ASN A 201 -18.08 -9.82 -33.83
C ASN A 201 -17.91 -8.39 -33.28
N LEU A 202 -17.03 -8.20 -32.29
CA LEU A 202 -16.67 -6.88 -31.77
C LEU A 202 -16.13 -5.99 -32.88
N ARG A 203 -15.28 -6.53 -33.77
CA ARG A 203 -14.82 -5.75 -34.93
C ARG A 203 -15.95 -5.34 -35.86
N SER A 204 -16.88 -6.25 -36.14
CA SER A 204 -18.05 -5.94 -36.96
C SER A 204 -18.90 -4.83 -36.31
N ALA A 205 -19.14 -4.92 -35.00
CA ALA A 205 -19.90 -3.92 -34.24
C ALA A 205 -19.21 -2.55 -34.23
N LEU A 206 -17.90 -2.50 -33.96
CA LEU A 206 -17.15 -1.25 -33.98
C LEU A 206 -17.23 -0.57 -35.35
N ASN A 207 -17.14 -1.33 -36.44
CA ASN A 207 -17.32 -0.79 -37.79
C ASN A 207 -18.74 -0.24 -38.01
N SER A 208 -19.78 -0.96 -37.61
CA SER A 208 -21.18 -0.55 -37.82
C SER A 208 -21.61 0.64 -36.95
N HIS A 209 -20.98 0.83 -35.78
CA HIS A 209 -21.27 1.93 -34.85
C HIS A 209 -20.36 3.16 -35.04
N GLY A 210 -19.59 3.22 -36.14
CA GLY A 210 -18.75 4.39 -36.45
C GLY A 210 -17.44 4.47 -35.65
N TYR A 211 -17.02 3.36 -35.05
CA TYR A 211 -15.76 3.18 -34.32
C TYR A 211 -14.71 2.39 -35.12
N GLY A 212 -14.81 2.37 -36.46
CA GLY A 212 -13.92 1.59 -37.31
C GLY A 212 -12.42 1.93 -37.17
N SER A 213 -12.09 3.13 -36.69
CA SER A 213 -10.70 3.54 -36.40
C SER A 213 -10.14 2.94 -35.10
N VAL A 214 -11.00 2.56 -34.15
CA VAL A 214 -10.58 1.95 -32.88
C VAL A 214 -9.91 0.62 -33.19
N GLN A 215 -8.68 0.43 -32.71
CA GLN A 215 -7.95 -0.82 -32.86
C GLN A 215 -8.28 -1.77 -31.70
N ILE A 216 -8.38 -3.06 -31.99
CA ILE A 216 -8.58 -4.06 -30.93
C ILE A 216 -7.22 -4.57 -30.43
N VAL A 217 -7.03 -4.57 -29.12
CA VAL A 217 -5.87 -5.20 -28.44
C VAL A 217 -6.25 -6.64 -28.10
N GLY A 218 -5.49 -7.59 -28.62
CA GLY A 218 -5.65 -9.02 -28.37
C GLY A 218 -4.43 -9.57 -27.63
N ASP A 219 -4.52 -10.17 -26.45
CA ASP A 219 -5.70 -10.35 -25.60
C ASP A 219 -5.46 -9.94 -24.14
N ASP A 220 -4.43 -9.11 -23.89
CA ASP A 220 -4.06 -8.67 -22.54
C ASP A 220 -3.86 -9.87 -21.59
N THR A 221 -3.26 -10.94 -22.13
CA THR A 221 -2.88 -12.15 -21.38
C THR A 221 -1.47 -12.58 -21.77
N GLY A 222 -1.28 -13.08 -23.00
CA GLY A 222 -0.02 -13.66 -23.44
C GLY A 222 0.21 -13.62 -24.95
N TRP A 223 1.33 -14.19 -25.38
CA TRP A 223 1.75 -14.16 -26.80
C TRP A 223 1.02 -15.16 -27.70
N ASP A 224 0.23 -16.07 -27.15
CA ASP A 224 -0.47 -17.12 -27.88
C ASP A 224 -1.60 -16.58 -28.76
N THR A 225 -2.10 -15.35 -28.52
CA THR A 225 -2.99 -14.63 -29.45
C THR A 225 -2.39 -14.55 -30.85
N ALA A 226 -1.08 -14.38 -30.96
CA ALA A 226 -0.40 -14.34 -32.24
C ALA A 226 -0.50 -15.66 -33.01
N ASP A 227 -0.49 -16.80 -32.31
CA ASP A 227 -0.62 -18.12 -32.93
C ASP A 227 -1.98 -18.26 -33.61
N ASP A 228 -3.03 -17.78 -32.95
CA ASP A 228 -4.39 -17.79 -33.47
C ASP A 228 -4.54 -16.83 -34.66
N MET A 229 -3.90 -15.66 -34.62
CA MET A 229 -3.88 -14.73 -35.76
C MET A 229 -3.23 -15.35 -37.00
N LEU A 230 -2.14 -16.12 -36.84
CA LEU A 230 -1.51 -16.80 -37.98
C LEU A 230 -2.37 -17.94 -38.55
N ARG A 231 -3.27 -18.52 -37.75
CA ARG A 231 -4.16 -19.62 -38.16
C ARG A 231 -5.51 -19.14 -38.69
N ASP A 232 -6.02 -18.01 -38.21
CA ASP A 232 -7.31 -17.42 -38.61
C ASP A 232 -7.11 -15.99 -39.15
N SER A 233 -7.13 -15.87 -40.47
CA SER A 233 -6.97 -14.59 -41.16
C SER A 233 -8.06 -13.55 -40.83
N GLN A 234 -9.28 -13.99 -40.49
CA GLN A 234 -10.37 -13.07 -40.10
C GLN A 234 -10.12 -12.52 -38.70
N PHE A 235 -9.67 -13.37 -37.77
CA PHE A 235 -9.26 -12.94 -36.44
C PHE A 235 -8.05 -11.99 -36.51
N ASN A 236 -7.05 -12.30 -37.34
CA ASN A 236 -5.91 -11.40 -37.59
C ASN A 236 -6.32 -10.05 -38.18
N ALA A 237 -7.37 -10.00 -39.01
CA ALA A 237 -7.92 -8.76 -39.53
C ALA A 237 -8.70 -7.96 -38.48
N ALA A 238 -9.33 -8.65 -37.51
CA ALA A 238 -10.06 -8.02 -36.41
C ALA A 238 -9.14 -7.38 -35.37
N VAL A 239 -8.01 -8.02 -35.05
CA VAL A 239 -7.06 -7.58 -34.02
C VAL A 239 -5.99 -6.64 -34.60
N GLY A 240 -5.83 -5.47 -33.99
CA GLY A 240 -4.89 -4.43 -34.42
C GLY A 240 -3.53 -4.50 -33.72
N VAL A 241 -3.48 -4.98 -32.48
CA VAL A 241 -2.30 -5.02 -31.62
C VAL A 241 -2.26 -6.33 -30.85
N VAL A 242 -1.07 -6.92 -30.67
CA VAL A 242 -0.85 -8.06 -29.77
C VAL A 242 -0.39 -7.54 -28.41
N GLY A 243 -1.24 -7.65 -27.38
CA GLY A 243 -0.97 -7.20 -26.01
C GLY A 243 -0.64 -8.38 -25.09
N SER A 244 0.52 -8.34 -24.44
CA SER A 244 0.95 -9.33 -23.44
C SER A 244 1.17 -8.67 -22.09
N HIS A 245 0.79 -9.38 -21.03
CA HIS A 245 1.03 -8.97 -19.66
C HIS A 245 2.36 -9.53 -19.16
N TYR A 246 3.11 -8.70 -18.43
CA TYR A 246 4.40 -9.00 -17.82
C TYR A 246 5.35 -9.83 -18.72
N PRO A 247 5.65 -9.40 -19.96
CA PRO A 247 6.47 -10.18 -20.89
C PRO A 247 7.93 -10.34 -20.43
N CYS A 248 8.35 -9.57 -19.43
CA CYS A 248 9.65 -9.69 -18.75
C CYS A 248 9.59 -10.50 -17.43
N GLY A 249 8.41 -10.99 -17.05
CA GLY A 249 8.11 -11.65 -15.77
C GLY A 249 7.43 -10.72 -14.75
N TYR A 250 6.43 -11.24 -14.04
CA TYR A 250 5.71 -10.53 -12.98
C TYR A 250 6.62 -10.26 -11.78
N LEU A 251 6.67 -9.00 -11.31
CA LEU A 251 7.55 -8.53 -10.22
C LEU A 251 9.04 -8.93 -10.40
N SER A 252 9.46 -9.12 -11.65
CA SER A 252 10.81 -9.57 -11.93
C SER A 252 11.78 -8.39 -12.04
N ASP A 253 13.07 -8.74 -12.09
CA ASP A 253 14.12 -7.82 -12.47
C ASP A 253 14.08 -7.44 -13.96
N ALA A 254 13.18 -7.95 -14.80
CA ALA A 254 13.19 -7.65 -16.24
C ALA A 254 14.57 -7.80 -16.90
N THR A 255 15.33 -8.84 -16.53
CA THR A 255 16.67 -9.10 -17.10
C THR A 255 16.60 -9.60 -18.55
N SER A 256 15.44 -10.16 -18.93
CA SER A 256 15.08 -10.65 -20.27
C SER A 256 13.62 -10.34 -20.56
N CYS A 257 13.29 -9.94 -21.78
CA CYS A 257 11.95 -9.48 -22.17
C CYS A 257 11.53 -10.01 -23.56
N GLY A 258 11.29 -11.31 -23.68
CA GLY A 258 11.02 -11.95 -24.97
C GLY A 258 9.57 -11.83 -25.47
N SER A 259 9.41 -11.91 -26.79
CA SER A 259 8.13 -12.23 -27.45
C SER A 259 8.26 -13.50 -28.29
N SER A 260 7.15 -14.12 -28.68
CA SER A 260 7.18 -15.32 -29.50
C SER A 260 7.57 -15.00 -30.96
N ALA A 261 8.20 -15.95 -31.65
CA ALA A 261 8.50 -15.80 -33.08
C ALA A 261 7.22 -15.57 -33.91
N ASN A 262 6.11 -16.19 -33.51
CA ASN A 262 4.80 -16.00 -34.13
C ASN A 262 4.27 -14.58 -33.91
N ALA A 263 4.44 -14.00 -32.71
CA ALA A 263 4.09 -12.60 -32.44
C ALA A 263 4.82 -11.66 -33.39
N VAL A 264 6.14 -11.83 -33.56
CA VAL A 264 6.92 -11.06 -34.53
C VAL A 264 6.40 -11.27 -35.96
N ALA A 265 6.09 -12.51 -36.34
CA ALA A 265 5.63 -12.89 -37.68
C ALA A 265 4.24 -12.33 -38.05
N THR A 266 3.40 -11.97 -37.07
CA THR A 266 2.12 -11.28 -37.36
C THR A 266 2.32 -9.94 -38.08
N GLY A 267 3.48 -9.30 -37.89
CA GLY A 267 3.76 -7.94 -38.38
C GLY A 267 2.99 -6.84 -37.64
N LYS A 268 2.23 -7.19 -36.59
CA LYS A 268 1.45 -6.24 -35.78
C LYS A 268 2.33 -5.55 -34.74
N PRO A 269 1.91 -4.39 -34.21
CA PRO A 269 2.47 -3.85 -32.99
C PRO A 269 2.40 -4.86 -31.83
N LEU A 270 3.46 -4.92 -31.03
CA LEU A 270 3.58 -5.82 -29.89
C LEU A 270 3.72 -4.98 -28.63
N TRP A 271 2.82 -5.14 -27.68
CA TRP A 271 2.81 -4.32 -26.47
C TRP A 271 3.08 -5.16 -25.23
N ALA A 272 3.90 -4.61 -24.33
CA ALA A 272 3.77 -4.90 -22.91
C ALA A 272 2.54 -4.13 -22.43
N SER A 273 1.35 -4.67 -22.69
CA SER A 273 0.08 -3.98 -22.44
C SER A 273 -0.28 -3.93 -20.95
N GLU A 274 0.50 -4.65 -20.13
CA GLU A 274 0.67 -4.43 -18.70
C GLU A 274 2.09 -4.85 -18.29
N PHE A 275 2.78 -4.01 -17.55
CA PHE A 275 4.01 -4.35 -16.82
C PHE A 275 4.08 -3.53 -15.53
N GLY A 276 5.14 -3.70 -14.74
CA GLY A 276 5.32 -2.92 -13.51
C GLY A 276 4.85 -3.71 -12.30
N SER A 277 3.83 -3.19 -11.61
CA SER A 277 3.36 -3.70 -10.31
C SER A 277 4.40 -3.55 -9.19
N GLN A 278 5.32 -2.60 -9.38
CA GLN A 278 6.42 -2.36 -8.46
C GLN A 278 6.30 -1.02 -7.75
N ASP A 279 6.94 -0.94 -6.60
CA ASP A 279 7.00 0.28 -5.81
C ASP A 279 7.53 1.47 -6.65
N PHE A 280 6.90 2.62 -6.46
CA PHE A 280 7.18 3.85 -7.20
C PHE A 280 8.64 4.35 -7.10
N ASN A 281 9.41 3.88 -6.11
CA ASN A 281 10.83 4.16 -5.98
C ASN A 281 11.72 2.95 -6.27
N THR A 282 11.49 1.81 -5.62
CA THR A 282 12.40 0.66 -5.75
C THR A 282 12.21 -0.10 -7.07
N GLY A 283 11.05 0.05 -7.71
CA GLY A 283 10.72 -0.56 -9.00
C GLY A 283 11.29 0.13 -10.24
N SER A 284 11.96 1.28 -10.09
CA SER A 284 12.36 2.10 -11.24
C SER A 284 13.41 1.45 -12.15
N ALA A 285 14.26 0.56 -11.61
CA ALA A 285 15.29 -0.14 -12.38
C ALA A 285 14.70 -1.20 -13.33
N PRO A 286 13.89 -2.17 -12.88
CA PRO A 286 13.17 -3.07 -13.78
C PRO A 286 12.16 -2.32 -14.68
N TYR A 287 11.62 -1.18 -14.25
CA TYR A 287 10.77 -0.33 -15.09
C TYR A 287 11.47 0.07 -16.39
N ILE A 288 12.64 0.72 -16.28
CA ILE A 288 13.35 1.20 -17.48
C ILE A 288 13.90 0.03 -18.30
N ARG A 289 14.34 -1.06 -17.65
CA ARG A 289 14.77 -2.28 -18.33
C ARG A 289 13.66 -2.90 -19.16
N THR A 290 12.42 -2.89 -18.68
CA THR A 290 11.27 -3.41 -19.44
C THR A 290 11.09 -2.66 -20.75
N ILE A 291 11.26 -1.33 -20.74
CA ILE A 291 11.13 -0.51 -21.95
C ILE A 291 12.28 -0.78 -22.92
N THR A 292 13.53 -0.65 -22.46
CA THR A 292 14.70 -0.78 -23.35
C THR A 292 14.87 -2.21 -23.84
N ARG A 293 14.85 -3.19 -22.94
CA ARG A 293 15.03 -4.61 -23.28
C ARG A 293 13.81 -5.20 -23.94
N GLY A 294 12.60 -4.71 -23.65
CA GLY A 294 11.40 -5.17 -24.34
C GLY A 294 11.43 -4.89 -25.84
N TYR A 295 11.98 -3.75 -26.26
CA TYR A 295 12.23 -3.54 -27.69
C TYR A 295 13.36 -4.44 -28.22
N LEU A 296 14.49 -4.53 -27.51
CA LEU A 296 15.66 -5.28 -27.96
C LEU A 296 15.42 -6.80 -28.10
N ASP A 297 14.73 -7.39 -27.13
CA ASP A 297 14.51 -8.83 -27.02
C ASP A 297 13.19 -9.27 -27.67
N GLY A 298 12.14 -8.45 -27.53
CA GLY A 298 10.77 -8.80 -27.91
C GLY A 298 10.19 -7.97 -29.05
N GLN A 299 10.93 -6.99 -29.57
CA GLN A 299 10.44 -6.03 -30.57
C GLN A 299 9.14 -5.31 -30.14
N MET A 300 8.96 -5.10 -28.83
CA MET A 300 7.79 -4.42 -28.29
C MET A 300 7.84 -2.91 -28.54
N THR A 301 6.68 -2.31 -28.82
CA THR A 301 6.55 -0.93 -29.28
C THR A 301 5.68 -0.05 -28.39
N GLY A 302 4.90 -0.67 -27.50
CA GLY A 302 4.06 0.00 -26.50
C GLY A 302 4.25 -0.61 -25.12
N PHE A 303 4.25 0.23 -24.08
CA PHE A 303 4.51 -0.20 -22.70
C PHE A 303 3.57 0.54 -21.73
N MET A 304 2.81 -0.19 -20.91
CA MET A 304 1.86 0.40 -19.96
C MET A 304 2.10 -0.14 -18.54
N ASN A 305 2.51 0.76 -17.64
CA ASN A 305 2.74 0.43 -16.23
C ASN A 305 1.43 0.32 -15.46
N TRP A 306 1.22 -0.81 -14.79
CA TRP A 306 0.20 -0.90 -13.75
C TRP A 306 0.77 -0.53 -12.38
N PRO A 307 0.12 0.39 -11.63
CA PRO A 307 -0.86 1.38 -12.04
C PRO A 307 -0.25 2.78 -12.29
N LEU A 308 -1.08 3.73 -12.71
CA LEU A 308 -0.75 5.14 -12.94
C LEU A 308 -0.37 5.84 -11.64
N VAL A 309 -1.22 5.73 -10.63
CA VAL A 309 -1.12 6.41 -9.33
C VAL A 309 -1.63 5.48 -8.24
N ALA A 310 -1.03 5.51 -7.06
CA ALA A 310 -1.52 4.82 -5.87
C ALA A 310 -2.29 5.82 -5.00
N ALA A 311 -3.52 6.10 -5.38
CA ALA A 311 -4.47 6.94 -4.67
C ALA A 311 -5.51 6.06 -3.96
N LEU A 312 -5.02 5.22 -3.05
CA LEU A 312 -5.80 4.21 -2.33
C LEU A 312 -5.32 4.10 -0.88
N TYR A 313 -6.13 3.54 0.01
CA TYR A 313 -5.80 3.46 1.44
C TYR A 313 -4.54 2.63 1.72
N SER A 314 -3.69 3.06 2.64
CA SER A 314 -2.41 2.36 2.94
C SER A 314 -2.58 0.96 3.53
N THR A 315 -3.79 0.58 3.92
CA THR A 315 -4.14 -0.74 4.44
C THR A 315 -4.43 -1.77 3.35
N LEU A 316 -4.62 -1.30 2.12
CA LEU A 316 -4.84 -2.14 0.95
C LEU A 316 -3.48 -2.60 0.37
N PRO A 317 -3.47 -3.70 -0.39
CA PRO A 317 -2.31 -4.10 -1.19
C PRO A 317 -1.84 -2.95 -2.10
N TYR A 318 -0.59 -3.04 -2.55
CA TYR A 318 -0.06 -2.16 -3.61
C TYR A 318 -0.14 -0.64 -3.36
N SER A 319 -0.31 -0.20 -2.11
CA SER A 319 -0.46 1.23 -1.75
C SER A 319 0.75 2.14 -2.02
N THR A 320 1.87 1.58 -2.47
CA THR A 320 3.05 2.32 -2.96
C THR A 320 3.47 1.95 -4.38
N VAL A 321 2.68 1.10 -5.05
CA VAL A 321 2.96 0.60 -6.39
C VAL A 321 2.29 1.52 -7.40
N ALA A 322 3.07 2.34 -8.12
CA ALA A 322 2.58 3.31 -9.11
C ALA A 322 3.73 4.15 -9.72
N LEU A 323 3.42 5.16 -10.52
CA LEU A 323 4.34 6.27 -10.81
C LEU A 323 4.39 7.31 -9.66
N ALA A 324 3.29 7.51 -8.94
CA ALA A 324 3.15 8.46 -7.84
C ALA A 324 2.17 7.94 -6.77
N THR A 325 2.28 8.42 -5.53
CA THR A 325 1.34 8.09 -4.45
C THR A 325 0.53 9.32 -4.03
N ALA A 326 -0.77 9.12 -3.76
CA ALA A 326 -1.71 10.18 -3.42
C ALA A 326 -2.85 9.62 -2.55
N ASN A 327 -2.52 9.14 -1.35
CA ASN A 327 -3.42 8.39 -0.47
C ASN A 327 -4.02 9.20 0.70
N THR A 328 -3.78 10.51 0.79
CA THR A 328 -4.22 11.35 1.92
C THR A 328 -4.89 12.66 1.46
N PRO A 329 -6.01 12.58 0.72
CA PRO A 329 -6.68 13.74 0.13
C PRO A 329 -7.10 14.82 1.16
N TRP A 330 -7.35 14.46 2.43
CA TRP A 330 -7.65 15.43 3.49
C TRP A 330 -6.47 16.35 3.84
N SER A 331 -5.23 15.89 3.66
CA SER A 331 -4.02 16.71 3.84
C SER A 331 -3.50 17.31 2.52
N GLY A 332 -3.87 16.69 1.39
CA GLY A 332 -3.36 17.02 0.08
C GLY A 332 -1.93 16.53 -0.18
N ALA A 333 -1.34 15.75 0.72
CA ALA A 333 0.03 15.26 0.55
C ALA A 333 0.12 14.18 -0.55
N TYR A 334 1.18 14.21 -1.34
CA TYR A 334 1.46 13.27 -2.41
C TYR A 334 2.96 13.04 -2.55
N GLN A 335 3.38 11.96 -3.20
CA GLN A 335 4.79 11.68 -3.46
C GLN A 335 5.02 11.31 -4.92
N VAL A 336 6.10 11.83 -5.48
CA VAL A 336 6.57 11.53 -6.83
C VAL A 336 7.81 10.65 -6.74
N GLY A 337 7.76 9.50 -7.40
CA GLY A 337 8.81 8.48 -7.30
C GLY A 337 9.79 8.47 -8.45
N LYS A 338 10.82 7.63 -8.32
CA LYS A 338 11.81 7.37 -9.37
C LYS A 338 11.18 6.77 -10.64
N SER A 339 10.14 5.94 -10.51
CA SER A 339 9.44 5.35 -11.66
C SER A 339 8.78 6.41 -12.55
N LEU A 340 8.26 7.50 -11.98
CA LEU A 340 7.77 8.65 -12.75
C LEU A 340 8.88 9.28 -13.59
N TRP A 341 10.06 9.49 -13.01
CA TRP A 341 11.20 10.07 -13.73
C TRP A 341 11.83 9.09 -14.73
N ALA A 342 11.76 7.78 -14.47
CA ALA A 342 12.11 6.76 -15.45
C ALA A 342 11.17 6.80 -16.68
N ASN A 343 9.86 6.98 -16.47
CA ASN A 343 8.91 7.23 -17.56
C ASN A 343 9.26 8.52 -18.33
N ALA A 344 9.54 9.61 -17.60
CA ALA A 344 9.89 10.91 -18.19
C ALA A 344 11.13 10.83 -19.10
N GLN A 345 12.12 10.00 -18.75
CA GLN A 345 13.35 9.79 -19.54
C GLN A 345 13.11 9.21 -20.93
N VAL A 346 11.93 8.67 -21.19
CA VAL A 346 11.54 8.18 -22.52
C VAL A 346 10.45 9.10 -23.09
N ALA A 347 9.39 9.39 -22.34
CA ALA A 347 8.19 10.05 -22.83
C ALA A 347 8.39 11.53 -23.18
N GLN A 348 9.26 12.24 -22.46
CA GLN A 348 9.54 13.64 -22.79
C GLN A 348 10.43 13.80 -24.03
N PHE A 349 11.09 12.71 -24.48
CA PHE A 349 12.10 12.74 -25.53
C PHE A 349 11.71 11.97 -26.79
N THR A 350 10.53 11.34 -26.79
CA THR A 350 10.00 10.55 -27.90
C THR A 350 8.52 10.86 -28.06
N GLN A 351 7.90 10.49 -29.18
CA GLN A 351 6.45 10.60 -29.38
C GLN A 351 5.93 9.36 -30.11
N PRO A 352 4.68 8.93 -29.86
CA PRO A 352 4.01 7.94 -30.70
C PRO A 352 4.14 8.27 -32.19
N GLY A 353 4.48 7.29 -33.01
CA GLY A 353 4.77 7.44 -34.44
C GLY A 353 6.27 7.58 -34.78
N TRP A 354 7.14 7.85 -33.80
CA TRP A 354 8.59 7.79 -34.00
C TRP A 354 9.02 6.39 -34.42
N LYS A 355 10.21 6.28 -35.03
CA LYS A 355 10.76 4.99 -35.47
C LYS A 355 11.96 4.64 -34.61
N PHE A 356 11.97 3.43 -34.08
CA PHE A 356 13.19 2.87 -33.52
C PHE A 356 14.27 2.75 -34.62
N LEU A 357 15.52 2.91 -34.23
CA LEU A 357 16.69 2.69 -35.08
C LEU A 357 17.30 1.32 -34.77
N THR A 358 17.75 0.64 -35.81
CA THR A 358 18.28 -0.73 -35.75
C THR A 358 19.79 -0.75 -36.05
N GLY A 359 20.40 -1.94 -36.02
CA GLY A 359 21.85 -2.10 -36.10
C GLY A 359 22.51 -1.74 -34.78
N THR A 360 23.63 -1.03 -34.80
CA THR A 360 24.33 -0.58 -33.58
C THR A 360 23.73 0.68 -32.96
N ALA A 361 22.60 1.17 -33.47
CA ALA A 361 21.87 2.29 -32.87
C ALA A 361 21.12 1.88 -31.58
N SER A 362 20.81 0.60 -31.42
CA SER A 362 20.12 0.06 -30.24
C SER A 362 20.77 -1.28 -29.87
N GLY A 363 21.06 -1.51 -28.59
CA GLY A 363 21.73 -2.74 -28.16
C GLY A 363 22.09 -2.77 -26.68
N TYR A 364 23.03 -3.65 -26.34
CA TYR A 364 23.59 -3.79 -25.00
C TYR A 364 24.96 -3.12 -24.92
N LEU A 365 25.26 -2.45 -23.81
CA LEU A 365 26.53 -1.76 -23.60
C LEU A 365 27.68 -2.78 -23.57
N GLY A 366 28.71 -2.57 -24.40
CA GLY A 366 29.79 -3.54 -24.61
C GLY A 366 29.32 -4.91 -25.14
N GLY A 367 28.09 -5.01 -25.68
CA GLY A 367 27.48 -6.29 -26.04
C GLY A 367 27.07 -7.15 -24.85
N ASN A 368 27.11 -6.64 -23.62
CA ASN A 368 26.83 -7.38 -22.39
C ASN A 368 25.62 -6.79 -21.65
N ARG A 369 24.60 -7.63 -21.42
CA ARG A 369 23.37 -7.24 -20.70
C ARG A 369 23.63 -6.78 -19.26
N ALA A 370 24.71 -7.25 -18.64
CA ALA A 370 25.11 -6.82 -17.31
C ALA A 370 25.56 -5.35 -17.29
N ASN A 371 26.09 -4.82 -18.39
CA ASN A 371 26.56 -3.44 -18.45
C ASN A 371 25.44 -2.42 -18.70
N GLY A 372 24.23 -2.90 -19.03
CA GLY A 372 23.09 -2.05 -19.37
C GLY A 372 22.70 -2.12 -20.84
N SER A 373 21.70 -1.32 -21.21
CA SER A 373 21.04 -1.36 -22.52
C SER A 373 20.77 0.05 -23.06
N TYR A 374 20.57 0.17 -24.37
CA TYR A 374 20.20 1.42 -25.01
C TYR A 374 19.31 1.23 -26.24
N ILE A 375 18.46 2.22 -26.49
CA ILE A 375 17.58 2.29 -27.66
C ILE A 375 17.65 3.69 -28.26
N SER A 376 17.79 3.79 -29.58
CA SER A 376 17.69 5.05 -30.32
C SER A 376 16.41 5.11 -31.13
N LEU A 377 15.79 6.28 -31.17
CA LEU A 377 14.61 6.57 -31.96
C LEU A 377 14.82 7.83 -32.79
N LYS A 378 14.18 7.89 -33.96
CA LYS A 378 14.09 9.10 -34.80
C LYS A 378 12.67 9.61 -34.91
N SER A 379 12.55 10.93 -35.05
CA SER A 379 11.29 11.63 -35.24
C SER A 379 10.60 11.28 -36.55
N THR A 380 9.30 11.56 -36.62
CA THR A 380 8.45 11.32 -37.80
C THR A 380 8.89 12.11 -39.04
N ASN A 381 9.47 13.30 -38.86
CA ASN A 381 10.07 14.08 -39.94
C ASN A 381 11.50 13.60 -40.31
N GLY A 382 12.07 12.64 -39.57
CA GLY A 382 13.36 12.03 -39.85
C GLY A 382 14.59 12.87 -39.52
N THR A 383 14.45 13.98 -38.77
CA THR A 383 15.56 14.90 -38.48
C THR A 383 16.09 14.84 -37.05
N ASP A 384 15.21 14.58 -36.08
CA ASP A 384 15.57 14.55 -34.66
C ASP A 384 15.79 13.12 -34.18
N TYR A 385 16.65 12.95 -33.18
CA TYR A 385 16.85 11.66 -32.53
C TYR A 385 16.87 11.79 -31.01
N SER A 386 16.57 10.67 -30.37
CA SER A 386 16.74 10.48 -28.92
C SER A 386 17.28 9.08 -28.67
N THR A 387 18.32 8.98 -27.86
CA THR A 387 18.88 7.72 -27.37
C THR A 387 18.72 7.62 -25.87
N VAL A 388 18.05 6.58 -25.40
CA VAL A 388 17.87 6.28 -23.99
C VAL A 388 18.84 5.17 -23.60
N TYR A 389 19.69 5.44 -22.62
CA TYR A 389 20.65 4.52 -22.03
C TYR A 389 20.24 4.17 -20.60
N GLU A 390 20.41 2.92 -20.23
CA GLU A 390 20.06 2.36 -18.93
C GLU A 390 21.27 1.58 -18.41
N THR A 391 21.79 1.89 -17.22
CA THR A 391 22.97 1.28 -16.61
C THR A 391 22.68 0.65 -15.24
N THR A 392 21.45 0.19 -15.00
CA THR A 392 21.00 -0.33 -13.70
C THR A 392 21.60 -1.69 -13.33
N GLY A 393 22.10 -2.44 -14.31
CA GLY A 393 22.92 -3.63 -14.06
C GLY A 393 24.42 -3.36 -13.93
N ALA A 394 24.89 -2.17 -14.37
CA ALA A 394 26.30 -1.91 -14.51
C ALA A 394 26.98 -1.76 -13.14
N THR A 395 28.15 -2.37 -12.99
CA THR A 395 28.96 -2.27 -11.75
C THR A 395 30.13 -1.29 -11.88
N ALA A 396 30.35 -0.72 -13.08
CA ALA A 396 31.38 0.26 -13.39
C ALA A 396 30.86 1.25 -14.44
N ALA A 397 31.50 2.42 -14.55
CA ALA A 397 31.17 3.40 -15.59
C ALA A 397 31.39 2.80 -16.99
N GLN A 398 30.50 3.14 -17.92
CA GLN A 398 30.51 2.67 -19.31
C GLN A 398 30.77 3.83 -20.26
N THR A 399 31.51 3.63 -21.34
CA THR A 399 31.77 4.66 -22.35
C THR A 399 30.98 4.34 -23.63
N VAL A 400 30.37 5.35 -24.22
CA VAL A 400 29.71 5.25 -25.54
C VAL A 400 30.35 6.23 -26.51
N ASP A 401 30.77 5.73 -27.67
CA ASP A 401 31.28 6.52 -28.79
C ASP A 401 30.19 6.59 -29.86
N VAL A 402 29.57 7.75 -29.98
CA VAL A 402 28.38 7.96 -30.81
C VAL A 402 28.76 8.61 -32.13
N THR A 403 28.27 8.07 -33.24
CA THR A 403 28.32 8.68 -34.58
C THR A 403 26.92 8.88 -35.12
N VAL A 404 26.56 10.13 -35.40
CA VAL A 404 25.25 10.54 -35.93
C VAL A 404 25.34 10.76 -37.44
N SER A 405 24.42 10.14 -38.18
CA SER A 405 24.41 10.20 -39.66
C SER A 405 23.00 10.00 -40.23
N GLY A 406 22.89 9.90 -41.55
CA GLY A 406 21.64 9.52 -42.21
C GLY A 406 20.55 10.59 -42.18
N GLY A 407 20.94 11.87 -42.24
CA GLY A 407 20.01 13.02 -42.29
C GLY A 407 19.54 13.54 -40.93
N LEU A 408 19.99 12.92 -39.83
CA LEU A 408 19.74 13.41 -38.48
C LEU A 408 20.58 14.66 -38.17
N LYS A 409 20.07 15.52 -37.28
CA LYS A 409 20.79 16.69 -36.79
C LYS A 409 22.07 16.28 -36.08
N THR A 410 23.19 16.88 -36.47
CA THR A 410 24.54 16.68 -35.90
C THR A 410 25.01 17.85 -35.03
N GLY A 411 24.11 18.81 -34.75
CA GLY A 411 24.35 19.92 -33.84
C GLY A 411 24.32 19.48 -32.37
N THR A 412 24.16 20.45 -31.46
CA THR A 412 24.14 20.19 -30.01
C THR A 412 23.15 19.09 -29.63
N ALA A 413 23.64 18.11 -28.87
CA ALA A 413 22.87 17.05 -28.26
C ALA A 413 22.71 17.35 -26.76
N HIS A 414 21.46 17.40 -26.30
CA HIS A 414 21.11 17.63 -24.91
C HIS A 414 21.15 16.34 -24.12
N VAL A 415 21.70 16.39 -22.91
CA VAL A 415 21.85 15.21 -22.05
C VAL A 415 21.04 15.39 -20.77
N TRP A 416 20.23 14.40 -20.42
CA TRP A 416 19.45 14.36 -19.20
C TRP A 416 19.71 13.06 -18.45
N SER A 417 19.75 13.09 -17.12
CA SER A 417 19.99 11.89 -16.32
C SER A 417 19.07 11.75 -15.11
N THR A 418 18.78 10.52 -14.71
CA THR A 418 18.10 10.19 -13.46
C THR A 418 18.93 9.16 -12.72
N ASP A 419 19.46 9.53 -11.54
CA ASP A 419 20.19 8.61 -10.66
C ASP A 419 19.20 7.76 -9.85
N LEU A 420 19.13 6.46 -10.15
CA LEU A 420 18.24 5.52 -9.46
C LEU A 420 18.84 5.03 -8.13
N GLY A 421 20.15 5.18 -7.92
CA GLY A 421 20.82 4.88 -6.67
C GLY A 421 20.66 5.98 -5.60
N SER A 422 20.40 7.22 -6.02
CA SER A 422 20.24 8.35 -5.10
C SER A 422 18.85 8.41 -4.45
N SER A 423 18.81 8.73 -3.16
CA SER A 423 17.59 9.09 -2.42
C SER A 423 17.28 10.59 -2.49
N ASN A 424 18.20 11.41 -2.97
CA ASN A 424 18.00 12.85 -3.12
C ASN A 424 17.23 13.13 -4.42
N THR A 425 16.04 13.71 -4.28
CA THR A 425 15.17 14.05 -5.41
C THR A 425 15.79 15.06 -6.37
N ALA A 426 16.80 15.83 -5.93
CA ALA A 426 17.56 16.72 -6.80
C ALA A 426 18.36 15.96 -7.88
N ASP A 427 18.68 14.68 -7.68
CA ASP A 427 19.46 13.86 -8.62
C ASP A 427 18.58 13.13 -9.66
N HIS A 428 17.26 13.31 -9.59
CA HIS A 428 16.30 12.71 -10.51
C HIS A 428 15.95 13.70 -11.62
N PHE A 429 15.95 13.26 -12.88
CA PHE A 429 15.62 14.07 -14.06
C PHE A 429 16.38 15.41 -14.17
N VAL A 430 17.72 15.33 -14.18
CA VAL A 430 18.63 16.47 -14.17
C VAL A 430 19.21 16.71 -15.55
N LYS A 431 19.12 17.96 -16.04
CA LYS A 431 19.84 18.38 -17.25
C LYS A 431 21.34 18.40 -16.97
N GLN A 432 22.09 17.66 -17.77
CA GLN A 432 23.54 17.58 -17.72
C GLN A 432 24.17 18.59 -18.71
N ALA A 433 25.50 18.64 -18.75
CA ALA A 433 26.19 19.40 -19.78
C ALA A 433 25.81 18.89 -21.17
N ASP A 434 25.43 19.81 -22.05
CA ASP A 434 25.16 19.51 -23.45
C ASP A 434 26.46 19.06 -24.15
N VAL A 435 26.33 18.15 -25.11
CA VAL A 435 27.45 17.66 -25.92
C VAL A 435 27.34 18.26 -27.32
N THR A 436 28.43 18.82 -27.85
CA THR A 436 28.47 19.30 -29.23
C THR A 436 29.27 18.32 -30.08
N PRO A 437 28.62 17.54 -30.97
CA PRO A 437 29.30 16.60 -31.83
C PRO A 437 30.31 17.31 -32.75
N SER A 438 31.50 16.72 -32.91
CA SER A 438 32.48 17.14 -33.91
C SER A 438 32.33 16.22 -35.13
N SER A 439 31.95 16.79 -36.28
CA SER A 439 31.65 16.03 -37.51
C SER A 439 30.62 14.90 -37.29
N GLY A 440 29.63 15.14 -36.42
CA GLY A 440 28.61 14.14 -36.06
C GLY A 440 29.05 13.10 -35.03
N THR A 441 30.27 13.20 -34.49
CA THR A 441 30.80 12.23 -33.51
C THR A 441 30.98 12.85 -32.12
N TYR A 442 30.68 12.10 -31.06
CA TYR A 442 30.97 12.46 -29.67
C TYR A 442 31.14 11.22 -28.79
N SER A 443 31.66 11.41 -27.57
CA SER A 443 31.77 10.35 -26.56
C SER A 443 31.12 10.78 -25.25
N LEU A 444 30.56 9.82 -24.50
CA LEU A 444 29.94 10.06 -23.19
C LEU A 444 30.28 8.92 -22.22
N THR A 445 30.57 9.26 -20.96
CA THR A 445 30.71 8.29 -19.87
C THR A 445 29.42 8.21 -19.06
N LEU A 446 28.83 7.02 -19.01
CA LEU A 446 27.60 6.68 -18.31
C LEU A 446 27.94 6.05 -16.95
N GLN A 447 27.47 6.64 -15.86
CA GLN A 447 27.66 6.10 -14.52
C GLN A 447 26.69 4.93 -14.24
N PRO A 448 27.05 3.98 -13.35
CA PRO A 448 26.15 2.93 -12.85
C PRO A 448 24.83 3.46 -12.27
N ASN A 449 23.80 2.60 -12.21
CA ASN A 449 22.51 2.87 -11.56
C ASN A 449 21.80 4.12 -12.08
N ARG A 450 21.91 4.41 -13.37
CA ARG A 450 21.43 5.67 -13.94
C ARG A 450 20.74 5.46 -15.27
N ILE A 451 19.79 6.34 -15.56
CA ILE A 451 19.17 6.48 -16.88
C ILE A 451 19.73 7.74 -17.50
N TYR A 452 20.19 7.68 -18.75
CA TYR A 452 20.56 8.86 -19.53
C TYR A 452 19.70 8.94 -20.78
N THR A 453 19.30 10.15 -21.14
CA THR A 453 18.67 10.42 -22.44
C THR A 453 19.45 11.50 -23.15
N VAL A 454 19.91 11.19 -24.37
CA VAL A 454 20.66 12.09 -25.24
C VAL A 454 19.78 12.41 -26.45
N THR A 455 19.46 13.68 -26.68
CA THR A 455 18.47 14.09 -27.68
C THR A 455 18.87 15.34 -28.45
N THR A 456 18.34 15.52 -29.66
CA THR A 456 18.39 16.82 -30.38
C THR A 456 17.13 17.66 -30.17
N THR A 457 16.14 17.12 -29.47
CA THR A 457 14.90 17.84 -29.15
C THR A 457 15.11 18.80 -27.99
N THR A 458 14.22 19.80 -27.87
CA THR A 458 14.27 20.83 -26.84
C THR A 458 12.91 20.98 -26.17
N GLY A 459 12.90 21.53 -24.96
CA GLY A 459 11.68 21.94 -24.25
C GLY A 459 11.37 21.09 -23.02
N GLN A 460 12.08 19.97 -22.82
CA GLN A 460 11.91 19.10 -21.65
C GLN A 460 12.20 19.85 -20.35
N ALA A 461 11.44 19.52 -19.31
CA ALA A 461 11.57 20.16 -18.01
C ALA A 461 11.16 19.23 -16.86
N LYS A 462 11.65 19.58 -15.67
CA LYS A 462 11.33 18.92 -14.41
C LYS A 462 10.31 19.76 -13.64
N GLY A 463 9.17 19.17 -13.32
CA GLY A 463 8.14 19.81 -12.51
C GLY A 463 8.62 20.11 -11.09
N THR A 464 8.19 21.25 -10.54
CA THR A 464 8.74 21.82 -9.29
C THR A 464 7.69 22.01 -8.19
N ALA A 465 6.48 21.46 -8.36
CA ALA A 465 5.43 21.59 -7.35
C ALA A 465 5.78 20.79 -6.08
N THR A 466 5.59 21.42 -4.93
CA THR A 466 5.91 20.85 -3.62
C THR A 466 4.66 20.30 -2.95
N SER A 467 4.73 19.04 -2.50
CA SER A 467 3.68 18.44 -1.69
C SER A 467 3.57 19.10 -0.33
N PRO A 468 2.35 19.29 0.23
CA PRO A 468 2.20 19.60 1.64
C PRO A 468 2.63 18.41 2.52
N ALA A 469 2.75 18.65 3.83
CA ALA A 469 3.02 17.59 4.80
C ALA A 469 1.82 16.64 4.93
N ALA A 470 2.10 15.34 5.09
CA ALA A 470 1.06 14.36 5.36
C ALA A 470 0.39 14.61 6.71
N GLY A 471 -0.93 14.43 6.76
CA GLY A 471 -1.74 14.53 7.97
C GLY A 471 -2.76 13.39 8.03
N SER A 472 -3.28 13.12 9.23
CA SER A 472 -4.36 12.14 9.44
C SER A 472 -5.74 12.76 9.26
N LEU A 473 -6.73 11.94 8.92
CA LEU A 473 -8.13 12.32 8.98
C LEU A 473 -8.58 12.27 10.44
N GLY A 474 -8.92 13.42 11.00
CA GLY A 474 -9.29 13.54 12.41
C GLY A 474 -10.67 12.96 12.74
N LEU A 475 -10.86 12.62 14.02
CA LEU A 475 -12.19 12.38 14.59
C LEU A 475 -12.67 13.63 15.37
N PRO A 476 -13.98 13.91 15.39
CA PRO A 476 -15.06 13.15 14.74
C PRO A 476 -15.09 13.32 13.22
N TYR A 477 -15.63 12.32 12.52
CA TYR A 477 -15.90 12.34 11.08
C TYR A 477 -17.37 11.98 10.85
N SER A 478 -18.03 12.61 9.90
CA SER A 478 -19.41 12.30 9.54
C SER A 478 -19.70 12.63 8.08
N ASP A 479 -20.65 11.91 7.50
CA ASP A 479 -21.21 12.20 6.19
C ASP A 479 -22.72 11.89 6.19
N ASP A 480 -23.54 12.89 5.89
CA ASP A 480 -24.99 12.81 5.74
C ASP A 480 -25.43 12.64 4.28
N PHE A 481 -24.47 12.60 3.35
CA PHE A 481 -24.67 12.44 1.92
C PHE A 481 -25.47 13.55 1.21
N GLU A 482 -25.88 14.60 1.93
CA GLU A 482 -26.73 15.66 1.39
C GLU A 482 -25.99 16.59 0.43
N SER A 483 -24.65 16.64 0.50
CA SER A 483 -23.86 17.55 -0.33
C SER A 483 -23.60 17.06 -1.77
N TYR A 484 -23.87 15.79 -2.05
CA TYR A 484 -23.50 15.16 -3.34
C TYR A 484 -24.62 15.26 -4.38
N ALA A 485 -24.26 15.18 -5.65
CA ALA A 485 -25.23 14.89 -6.69
C ALA A 485 -25.66 13.41 -6.61
N VAL A 486 -26.88 13.12 -7.06
CA VAL A 486 -27.36 11.74 -7.22
C VAL A 486 -26.47 11.02 -8.24
N ARG A 487 -26.23 9.72 -8.03
CA ARG A 487 -25.38 8.86 -8.87
C ARG A 487 -23.90 9.24 -8.86
N LYS A 488 -23.42 9.65 -7.68
CA LYS A 488 -22.00 9.91 -7.41
C LYS A 488 -21.54 9.10 -6.22
N GLU A 489 -20.29 8.68 -6.26
CA GLU A 489 -19.61 8.14 -5.08
C GLU A 489 -19.46 9.25 -4.02
N ALA A 490 -19.63 8.88 -2.74
CA ALA A 490 -19.41 9.78 -1.63
C ALA A 490 -17.91 10.01 -1.40
N LYS A 491 -17.52 11.18 -0.90
CA LYS A 491 -16.11 11.55 -0.69
C LYS A 491 -15.43 10.53 0.24
N TYR A 492 -14.22 10.10 -0.13
CA TYR A 492 -13.38 9.12 0.58
C TYR A 492 -13.89 7.68 0.65
N PHE A 493 -15.12 7.39 0.23
CA PHE A 493 -15.59 5.99 0.18
C PHE A 493 -14.90 5.23 -0.94
N SER A 494 -14.16 4.18 -0.58
CA SER A 494 -13.54 3.27 -1.54
C SER A 494 -14.31 1.96 -1.56
N ASP A 495 -15.05 1.75 -2.65
CA ASP A 495 -15.83 0.54 -2.85
C ASP A 495 -14.90 -0.64 -3.07
N MET A 496 -15.04 -1.66 -2.23
CA MET A 496 -14.19 -2.86 -2.30
C MET A 496 -14.88 -3.98 -3.06
N GLN A 497 -16.20 -4.05 -3.06
CA GLN A 497 -16.96 -4.94 -3.92
C GLN A 497 -18.38 -4.42 -4.07
N GLY A 498 -18.99 -4.62 -5.25
CA GLY A 498 -20.21 -3.89 -5.61
C GLY A 498 -19.89 -2.44 -5.95
N SER A 499 -20.93 -1.62 -6.05
CA SER A 499 -20.82 -0.18 -6.24
C SER A 499 -21.75 0.54 -5.28
N PHE A 500 -21.29 1.64 -4.70
CA PHE A 500 -22.00 2.45 -3.72
C PHE A 500 -22.12 3.89 -4.21
N GLU A 501 -23.35 4.34 -4.41
CA GLU A 501 -23.61 5.66 -4.97
C GLU A 501 -24.68 6.40 -4.17
N VAL A 502 -24.58 7.71 -4.14
CA VAL A 502 -25.60 8.58 -3.57
C VAL A 502 -26.89 8.48 -4.40
N ARG A 503 -28.01 8.27 -3.72
CA ARG A 503 -29.35 8.09 -4.27
C ARG A 503 -30.34 8.94 -3.49
N VAL A 504 -31.53 9.16 -4.05
CA VAL A 504 -32.63 9.74 -3.27
C VAL A 504 -33.04 8.72 -2.21
N CYS A 505 -33.16 9.16 -0.96
CA CYS A 505 -33.58 8.28 0.13
C CYS A 505 -34.97 7.67 -0.10
N ALA A 506 -35.21 6.49 0.47
CA ALA A 506 -36.51 5.81 0.44
C ALA A 506 -37.16 5.77 1.85
N ALA A 507 -38.26 5.02 1.97
CA ALA A 507 -38.97 4.76 3.23
C ALA A 507 -39.34 6.02 4.04
N GLY A 508 -39.80 7.07 3.35
CA GLY A 508 -40.28 8.30 3.98
C GLY A 508 -39.19 9.23 4.52
N ARG A 509 -37.90 8.90 4.32
CA ARG A 509 -36.79 9.81 4.57
C ARG A 509 -36.59 10.71 3.34
N ALA A 510 -36.57 12.02 3.56
CA ALA A 510 -36.25 13.00 2.52
C ALA A 510 -34.73 13.15 2.42
N GLY A 511 -34.24 13.61 1.27
CA GLY A 511 -32.81 13.91 1.07
C GLY A 511 -32.08 12.84 0.30
N ARG A 512 -30.79 12.68 0.60
CA ARG A 512 -29.85 11.84 -0.13
C ARG A 512 -29.21 10.81 0.80
N CYS A 513 -29.08 9.59 0.29
CA CYS A 513 -28.58 8.44 1.03
C CYS A 513 -27.55 7.70 0.17
N LEU A 514 -26.61 7.00 0.78
CA LEU A 514 -25.72 6.08 0.06
C LEU A 514 -26.46 4.76 -0.21
N GLN A 515 -26.37 4.22 -1.42
CA GLN A 515 -27.00 2.95 -1.80
C GLN A 515 -25.96 2.01 -2.39
N GLN A 516 -26.00 0.71 -2.04
CA GLN A 516 -25.35 -0.32 -2.86
C GLN A 516 -26.21 -0.50 -4.13
N VAL A 517 -25.65 -0.31 -5.33
CA VAL A 517 -26.45 -0.21 -6.56
C VAL A 517 -26.31 -1.39 -7.53
N ALA A 518 -25.35 -2.29 -7.30
CA ALA A 518 -25.17 -3.48 -8.11
C ALA A 518 -26.19 -4.55 -7.66
N PRO A 519 -27.27 -4.83 -8.44
CA PRO A 519 -28.43 -5.56 -7.95
C PRO A 519 -28.25 -7.09 -7.88
N VAL A 520 -27.19 -7.58 -8.51
CA VAL A 520 -26.83 -8.99 -8.59
C VAL A 520 -25.32 -9.12 -8.55
N LYS A 521 -24.84 -10.32 -8.23
CA LYS A 521 -23.42 -10.64 -8.29
C LYS A 521 -22.86 -10.39 -9.69
N PRO A 522 -21.84 -9.53 -9.86
CA PRO A 522 -21.15 -9.29 -11.13
C PRO A 522 -20.48 -10.54 -11.70
N ILE A 523 -20.09 -10.47 -12.97
CA ILE A 523 -19.07 -11.35 -13.52
C ILE A 523 -17.73 -10.87 -12.97
N GLU A 524 -17.29 -11.52 -11.90
CA GLU A 524 -16.10 -11.11 -11.14
C GLU A 524 -14.82 -11.41 -11.91
N TRP A 525 -13.82 -10.56 -11.72
CA TRP A 525 -12.48 -10.85 -12.19
C TRP A 525 -11.82 -11.91 -11.32
N GLN A 526 -11.83 -11.82 -9.99
CA GLN A 526 -11.36 -12.90 -9.09
C GLN A 526 -12.48 -13.35 -8.15
N ASP A 527 -12.40 -14.56 -7.59
CA ASP A 527 -13.43 -15.06 -6.65
C ASP A 527 -13.56 -14.09 -5.46
N ASP A 528 -14.63 -13.29 -5.45
CA ASP A 528 -14.74 -12.11 -4.60
C ASP A 528 -15.86 -12.18 -3.56
N SER A 529 -15.85 -11.16 -2.71
CA SER A 529 -16.55 -11.06 -1.44
C SER A 529 -18.02 -10.64 -1.54
N ASP A 530 -18.64 -10.50 -0.36
CA ASP A 530 -19.82 -9.66 -0.17
C ASP A 530 -19.54 -8.19 -0.56
N ALA A 531 -20.57 -7.41 -0.91
CA ALA A 531 -20.41 -6.00 -1.29
C ALA A 531 -20.19 -5.09 -0.07
N TYR A 532 -19.14 -4.25 -0.11
CA TYR A 532 -18.82 -3.29 0.95
C TYR A 532 -17.96 -2.13 0.45
N SER A 533 -17.96 -1.04 1.20
CA SER A 533 -17.15 0.16 0.96
C SER A 533 -16.48 0.61 2.25
N LEU A 534 -15.25 1.14 2.13
CA LEU A 534 -14.40 1.56 3.25
C LEU A 534 -14.23 3.07 3.26
N VAL A 535 -14.14 3.66 4.45
CA VAL A 535 -13.84 5.08 4.65
C VAL A 535 -13.14 5.31 5.99
N GLY A 536 -12.27 6.31 6.06
CA GLY A 536 -11.67 6.78 7.32
C GLY A 536 -10.16 6.85 7.32
N ASP A 537 -9.57 6.68 8.51
CA ASP A 537 -8.12 6.68 8.72
C ASP A 537 -7.66 5.34 9.32
N PRO A 538 -6.59 4.71 8.80
CA PRO A 538 -6.01 3.49 9.37
C PRO A 538 -5.58 3.61 10.84
N SER A 539 -5.33 4.81 11.35
CA SER A 539 -4.89 5.05 12.72
C SER A 539 -6.02 5.13 13.76
N TRP A 540 -7.29 5.13 13.33
CA TRP A 540 -8.42 5.20 14.26
C TRP A 540 -8.51 3.94 15.12
N ALA A 541 -8.38 4.11 16.43
CA ALA A 541 -8.37 3.01 17.40
C ALA A 541 -9.68 2.92 18.20
N ASP A 542 -10.01 3.97 18.96
CA ASP A 542 -11.15 3.99 19.88
C ASP A 542 -12.21 4.97 19.40
N TYR A 543 -13.30 4.42 18.85
CA TYR A 543 -14.38 5.20 18.27
C TYR A 543 -15.68 4.40 18.25
N THR A 544 -16.79 5.09 18.10
CA THR A 544 -18.07 4.49 17.74
C THR A 544 -18.42 4.89 16.32
N VAL A 545 -18.59 3.90 15.44
CA VAL A 545 -19.21 4.11 14.14
C VAL A 545 -20.72 3.90 14.28
N SER A 546 -21.49 4.83 13.72
CA SER A 546 -22.95 4.84 13.69
C SER A 546 -23.40 5.10 12.27
N VAL A 547 -24.41 4.38 11.80
CA VAL A 547 -25.03 4.60 10.49
C VAL A 547 -26.49 4.19 10.55
N ASP A 548 -27.34 4.95 9.86
CA ASP A 548 -28.72 4.55 9.63
C ASP A 548 -28.76 3.60 8.43
N VAL A 549 -29.56 2.55 8.51
CA VAL A 549 -29.72 1.55 7.46
C VAL A 549 -31.19 1.36 7.14
N ASP A 550 -31.48 1.12 5.86
CA ASP A 550 -32.78 0.68 5.39
C ASP A 550 -32.60 -0.52 4.46
N LEU A 551 -33.13 -1.67 4.91
CA LEU A 551 -33.12 -2.91 4.15
C LEU A 551 -34.27 -2.88 3.13
N GLN A 552 -33.91 -2.63 1.87
CA GLN A 552 -34.85 -2.62 0.75
C GLN A 552 -35.20 -4.05 0.30
N GLN A 553 -34.31 -5.01 0.60
CA GLN A 553 -34.47 -6.42 0.27
C GLN A 553 -34.12 -7.28 1.49
N ALA A 554 -34.73 -8.46 1.59
CA ALA A 554 -34.41 -9.43 2.64
C ALA A 554 -32.92 -9.82 2.57
N GLY A 555 -32.25 -9.84 3.73
CA GLY A 555 -30.81 -9.97 3.75
C GLY A 555 -30.18 -9.42 5.02
N THR A 556 -28.88 -9.14 4.95
CA THR A 556 -28.09 -8.68 6.10
C THR A 556 -27.23 -7.50 5.70
N VAL A 557 -27.29 -6.43 6.48
CA VAL A 557 -26.35 -5.30 6.39
C VAL A 557 -25.19 -5.53 7.33
N THR A 558 -24.03 -4.97 6.97
CA THR A 558 -22.79 -5.07 7.74
C THR A 558 -22.22 -3.69 8.00
N LEU A 559 -21.88 -3.40 9.26
CA LEU A 559 -21.10 -2.24 9.67
C LEU A 559 -19.70 -2.73 10.08
N LEU A 560 -18.67 -2.24 9.40
CA LEU A 560 -17.28 -2.62 9.64
C LEU A 560 -16.59 -1.61 10.57
N GLY A 561 -15.68 -2.11 11.40
CA GLY A 561 -14.81 -1.27 12.23
C GLY A 561 -13.47 -1.92 12.50
N ARG A 562 -12.45 -1.09 12.70
CA ARG A 562 -11.03 -1.43 12.70
C ARG A 562 -10.65 -2.27 11.49
N ALA A 563 -11.19 -1.90 10.32
CA ALA A 563 -10.82 -2.51 9.06
C ALA A 563 -9.38 -2.10 8.74
N ASN A 564 -8.45 -3.05 8.81
CA ASN A 564 -7.05 -2.79 8.57
C ASN A 564 -6.59 -3.55 7.32
N THR A 565 -5.67 -4.49 7.46
CA THR A 565 -5.06 -5.24 6.36
C THR A 565 -6.08 -5.98 5.52
N GLN A 566 -6.05 -5.73 4.22
CA GLN A 566 -6.69 -6.59 3.22
C GLN A 566 -5.62 -7.44 2.55
N ASN A 567 -5.80 -8.76 2.57
CA ASN A 567 -5.05 -9.68 1.72
C ASN A 567 -5.87 -10.04 0.48
N ARG A 568 -5.23 -10.67 -0.51
CA ARG A 568 -5.90 -11.19 -1.70
C ARG A 568 -6.30 -12.68 -1.55
N PRO A 569 -7.45 -13.12 -2.09
CA PRO A 569 -8.53 -12.31 -2.67
C PRO A 569 -9.26 -11.45 -1.62
N GLN A 570 -10.06 -10.51 -2.10
CA GLN A 570 -10.43 -9.26 -1.41
C GLN A 570 -11.40 -9.49 -0.24
N GLY A 571 -12.09 -10.64 -0.23
CA GLY A 571 -12.83 -11.13 0.94
C GLY A 571 -11.97 -11.40 2.18
N LYS A 572 -10.65 -11.29 2.08
CA LYS A 572 -9.72 -11.34 3.22
C LYS A 572 -9.45 -9.96 3.82
N GLN A 573 -10.50 -9.15 3.97
CA GLN A 573 -10.47 -7.91 4.74
C GLN A 573 -10.50 -8.21 6.24
N ALA A 574 -9.39 -7.95 6.92
CA ALA A 574 -9.36 -7.99 8.38
C ALA A 574 -10.18 -6.83 8.95
N ALA A 575 -11.23 -7.15 9.72
CA ALA A 575 -12.13 -6.17 10.35
C ALA A 575 -13.04 -6.83 11.40
N TYR A 576 -13.51 -6.04 12.36
CA TYR A 576 -14.73 -6.39 13.10
C TYR A 576 -15.96 -5.99 12.31
N GLN A 577 -17.04 -6.75 12.49
CA GLN A 577 -18.29 -6.60 11.76
C GLN A 577 -19.48 -6.70 12.72
N LEU A 578 -20.35 -5.70 12.71
CA LEU A 578 -21.72 -5.85 13.19
C LEU A 578 -22.59 -6.23 11.99
N ARG A 579 -23.13 -7.45 12.01
CA ARG A 579 -24.04 -7.95 10.98
C ARG A 579 -25.45 -7.99 11.55
N VAL A 580 -26.42 -7.40 10.86
CA VAL A 580 -27.83 -7.37 11.30
C VAL A 580 -28.75 -7.68 10.13
N ALA A 581 -29.61 -8.69 10.30
CA ALA A 581 -30.55 -9.14 9.30
C ALA A 581 -31.92 -8.46 9.43
N ASP A 582 -32.68 -8.43 8.33
CA ASP A 582 -34.07 -7.95 8.30
C ASP A 582 -34.96 -8.68 9.34
N THR A 583 -34.69 -9.97 9.56
CA THR A 583 -35.36 -10.82 10.55
C THR A 583 -35.05 -10.47 12.01
N GLY A 584 -34.07 -9.59 12.27
CA GLY A 584 -33.62 -9.22 13.61
C GLY A 584 -32.51 -10.12 14.18
N ALA A 585 -32.02 -11.10 13.42
CA ALA A 585 -30.80 -11.84 13.77
C ALA A 585 -29.58 -10.89 13.70
N TRP A 586 -28.69 -10.96 14.68
CA TRP A 586 -27.49 -10.13 14.72
C TRP A 586 -26.26 -10.89 15.20
N SER A 587 -25.08 -10.43 14.78
CA SER A 587 -23.80 -10.92 15.29
C SER A 587 -22.74 -9.83 15.35
N ILE A 588 -21.91 -9.86 16.39
CA ILE A 588 -20.57 -9.26 16.37
C ILE A 588 -19.62 -10.35 15.89
N ALA A 589 -18.97 -10.12 14.75
CA ALA A 589 -18.03 -11.05 14.14
C ALA A 589 -16.69 -10.37 13.85
N LYS A 590 -15.68 -11.17 13.57
CA LYS A 590 -14.41 -10.72 12.99
C LYS A 590 -14.10 -11.52 11.75
N ASN A 591 -13.66 -10.84 10.69
CA ASN A 591 -13.04 -11.49 9.54
C ASN A 591 -11.54 -11.32 9.66
N SER A 592 -10.76 -12.37 9.37
CA SER A 592 -9.30 -12.31 9.41
C SER A 592 -8.72 -11.96 8.03
N SER A 593 -7.44 -11.61 7.99
CA SER A 593 -6.67 -11.48 6.74
C SER A 593 -6.44 -12.83 6.03
N GLY A 594 -6.92 -13.93 6.60
CA GLY A 594 -7.07 -15.23 5.93
C GLY A 594 -8.43 -15.46 5.28
N GLY A 595 -9.40 -14.56 5.50
CA GLY A 595 -10.79 -14.68 5.01
C GLY A 595 -11.67 -15.58 5.88
N VAL A 596 -11.30 -15.76 7.15
CA VAL A 596 -12.07 -16.58 8.09
C VAL A 596 -12.97 -15.67 8.91
N LEU A 597 -14.29 -15.81 8.70
CA LEU A 597 -15.31 -15.12 9.48
C LEU A 597 -15.62 -15.90 10.77
N THR A 598 -15.37 -15.28 11.91
CA THR A 598 -15.59 -15.85 13.25
C THR A 598 -16.62 -15.02 14.00
N THR A 599 -17.72 -15.65 14.42
CA THR A 599 -18.71 -15.01 15.28
C THR A 599 -18.21 -14.95 16.72
N LEU A 600 -18.19 -13.75 17.31
CA LEU A 600 -17.76 -13.51 18.70
C LEU A 600 -18.96 -13.47 19.65
N ALA A 601 -20.06 -12.86 19.20
CA ALA A 601 -21.36 -12.88 19.87
C ALA A 601 -22.48 -12.85 18.83
N SER A 602 -23.62 -13.41 19.17
CA SER A 602 -24.81 -13.36 18.33
C SER A 602 -26.07 -13.41 19.17
N GLY A 603 -27.19 -13.05 18.56
CA GLY A 603 -28.50 -13.12 19.16
C GLY A 603 -29.60 -12.74 18.19
N THR A 604 -30.79 -12.50 18.74
CA THR A 604 -31.95 -12.06 17.96
C THR A 604 -32.65 -10.94 18.72
N ARG A 605 -33.21 -9.99 17.97
CA ARG A 605 -34.13 -8.95 18.45
C ARG A 605 -35.42 -9.02 17.63
N SER A 606 -36.38 -8.15 17.94
CA SER A 606 -37.53 -7.91 17.06
C SER A 606 -37.06 -7.63 15.63
N ALA A 607 -37.76 -8.18 14.64
CA ALA A 607 -37.42 -7.97 13.23
C ALA A 607 -37.26 -6.48 12.93
N LEU A 608 -36.23 -6.14 12.15
CA LEU A 608 -36.09 -4.80 11.59
C LEU A 608 -37.19 -4.60 10.52
N GLY A 609 -37.44 -5.63 9.72
CA GLY A 609 -38.33 -5.54 8.57
C GLY A 609 -37.63 -4.93 7.37
N LEU A 610 -38.42 -4.56 6.37
CA LEU A 610 -37.96 -3.94 5.13
C LEU A 610 -38.57 -2.54 5.01
N ASN A 611 -37.89 -1.65 4.28
CA ASN A 611 -38.36 -0.29 4.02
C ASN A 611 -38.60 0.50 5.30
N SER A 612 -37.69 0.37 6.25
CA SER A 612 -37.71 1.06 7.54
C SER A 612 -36.29 1.40 7.97
N TRP A 613 -36.12 2.63 8.45
CA TRP A 613 -34.82 3.13 8.88
C TRP A 613 -34.50 2.68 10.31
N HIS A 614 -33.30 2.16 10.49
CA HIS A 614 -32.76 1.72 11.78
C HIS A 614 -31.37 2.27 12.01
N ASN A 615 -31.07 2.67 13.24
CA ASN A 615 -29.74 3.19 13.59
C ASN A 615 -28.88 2.08 14.17
N LEU A 616 -27.77 1.72 13.49
CA LEU A 616 -26.82 0.71 13.95
C LEU A 616 -25.53 1.37 14.46
N LYS A 617 -24.98 0.85 15.56
CA LYS A 617 -23.68 1.31 16.09
C LYS A 617 -22.75 0.17 16.46
N LEU A 618 -21.46 0.34 16.15
CA LEU A 618 -20.37 -0.53 16.58
C LEU A 618 -19.29 0.33 17.27
N GLY A 619 -19.10 0.10 18.57
CA GLY A 619 -18.23 0.90 19.44
C GLY A 619 -16.99 0.14 19.90
N PHE A 620 -15.84 0.81 19.84
CA PHE A 620 -14.53 0.32 20.24
C PHE A 620 -13.94 1.16 21.36
N SER A 621 -13.50 0.49 22.42
CA SER A 621 -12.93 1.13 23.61
C SER A 621 -11.90 0.16 24.20
N GLY A 622 -10.63 0.34 23.87
CA GLY A 622 -9.58 -0.65 24.16
C GLY A 622 -9.82 -1.95 23.39
N ASN A 623 -9.92 -3.07 24.10
CA ASN A 623 -10.29 -4.38 23.53
C ASN A 623 -11.80 -4.65 23.61
N ARG A 624 -12.58 -3.72 24.17
CA ARG A 624 -14.02 -3.88 24.36
C ARG A 624 -14.77 -3.43 23.11
N ILE A 625 -15.66 -4.28 22.62
CA ILE A 625 -16.46 -4.07 21.41
C ILE A 625 -17.95 -4.15 21.74
N THR A 626 -18.70 -3.10 21.44
CA THR A 626 -20.14 -2.98 21.76
C THR A 626 -20.96 -2.79 20.50
N ALA A 627 -22.16 -3.36 20.48
CA ALA A 627 -23.10 -3.20 19.38
C ALA A 627 -24.47 -2.76 19.88
N THR A 628 -25.07 -1.79 19.18
CA THR A 628 -26.44 -1.33 19.45
C THR A 628 -27.25 -1.20 18.15
N ALA A 629 -28.57 -1.34 18.28
CA ALA A 629 -29.52 -1.03 17.22
C ALA A 629 -30.71 -0.26 17.81
N ASP A 630 -31.07 0.87 17.22
CA ASP A 630 -32.15 1.76 17.65
C ASP A 630 -32.02 2.18 19.13
N GLY A 631 -30.77 2.40 19.58
CA GLY A 631 -30.44 2.73 20.97
C GLY A 631 -30.47 1.56 21.95
N ALA A 632 -30.98 0.38 21.55
CA ALA A 632 -30.96 -0.82 22.38
C ALA A 632 -29.63 -1.57 22.24
N THR A 633 -29.07 -2.02 23.37
CA THR A 633 -27.87 -2.86 23.39
C THR A 633 -28.17 -4.22 22.76
N LEU A 634 -27.41 -4.58 21.73
CA LEU A 634 -27.43 -5.93 21.16
C LEU A 634 -26.51 -6.84 21.97
N GLY A 635 -25.24 -6.44 22.08
CA GLY A 635 -24.22 -7.30 22.65
C GLY A 635 -22.87 -6.63 22.85
N ALA A 636 -21.98 -7.42 23.41
CA ALA A 636 -20.76 -6.96 24.05
C ALA A 636 -19.72 -8.09 24.02
N VAL A 637 -18.55 -7.84 23.45
CA VAL A 637 -17.42 -8.79 23.48
C VAL A 637 -16.12 -8.08 23.84
N THR A 638 -15.10 -8.87 24.16
CA THR A 638 -13.72 -8.43 24.35
C THR A 638 -12.84 -9.20 23.36
N ASP A 639 -12.15 -8.50 22.48
CA ASP A 639 -11.25 -9.07 21.48
C ASP A 639 -10.19 -8.02 21.08
N ASN A 640 -8.96 -8.46 20.82
CA ASN A 640 -7.81 -7.59 20.51
C ASN A 640 -7.14 -7.94 19.18
N SER A 641 -7.82 -8.69 18.31
CA SER A 641 -7.31 -9.07 16.99
C SER A 641 -6.97 -7.85 16.14
N PHE A 642 -7.77 -6.78 16.25
CA PHE A 642 -7.55 -5.51 15.55
C PHE A 642 -7.61 -4.35 16.54
N THR A 643 -6.59 -3.50 16.53
CA THR A 643 -6.45 -2.38 17.47
C THR A 643 -6.78 -1.03 16.85
N ALA A 644 -6.66 -0.91 15.53
CA ALA A 644 -7.01 0.28 14.76
C ALA A 644 -7.39 -0.07 13.33
N GLY A 645 -8.07 0.85 12.65
CA GLY A 645 -8.39 0.74 11.23
C GLY A 645 -9.60 1.61 10.83
N LEU A 646 -9.93 1.52 9.55
CA LEU A 646 -11.04 2.23 8.92
C LEU A 646 -12.40 1.71 9.41
N VAL A 647 -13.45 2.42 9.01
CA VAL A 647 -14.84 1.95 9.07
C VAL A 647 -15.32 1.54 7.69
N GLY A 648 -16.47 0.88 7.62
CA GLY A 648 -17.10 0.58 6.35
C GLY A 648 -18.55 0.19 6.49
N VAL A 649 -19.26 0.19 5.37
CA VAL A 649 -20.65 -0.26 5.25
C VAL A 649 -20.73 -1.32 4.17
N GLY A 650 -21.69 -2.25 4.28
CA GLY A 650 -21.85 -3.30 3.28
C GLY A 650 -23.10 -4.14 3.50
N VAL A 651 -23.25 -5.14 2.64
CA VAL A 651 -24.36 -6.10 2.63
C VAL A 651 -23.82 -7.52 2.41
N VAL A 652 -24.52 -8.53 2.89
CA VAL A 652 -24.18 -9.95 2.62
C VAL A 652 -24.82 -10.35 1.29
N GLY A 653 -24.02 -10.38 0.23
CA GLY A 653 -24.47 -10.47 -1.16
C GLY A 653 -24.45 -9.11 -1.87
N TYR A 654 -25.54 -8.81 -2.58
CA TYR A 654 -25.67 -7.67 -3.50
C TYR A 654 -27.05 -7.00 -3.38
N GLN A 655 -27.61 -6.99 -2.17
CA GLN A 655 -28.88 -6.32 -1.91
C GLN A 655 -28.69 -4.82 -2.00
N THR A 656 -29.64 -4.15 -2.68
CA THR A 656 -29.56 -2.71 -2.94
C THR A 656 -30.06 -1.87 -1.76
N ASN A 657 -29.48 -2.11 -0.58
CA ASN A 657 -29.87 -1.46 0.67
C ASN A 657 -29.29 -0.05 0.78
N LEU A 658 -29.92 0.76 1.62
CA LEU A 658 -29.59 2.17 1.82
C LEU A 658 -28.87 2.40 3.15
N PHE A 659 -27.96 3.37 3.16
CA PHE A 659 -27.17 3.81 4.29
C PHE A 659 -27.22 5.33 4.37
N ASP A 660 -27.28 5.88 5.57
CA ASP A 660 -27.39 7.33 5.77
C ASP A 660 -26.83 7.76 7.13
N ASN A 661 -26.54 9.06 7.31
CA ASN A 661 -26.04 9.66 8.54
C ASN A 661 -24.85 8.90 9.15
N LEU A 662 -23.82 8.60 8.34
CA LEU A 662 -22.59 8.00 8.84
C LEU A 662 -21.93 8.96 9.84
N SER A 663 -21.61 8.46 11.02
CA SER A 663 -20.91 9.21 12.05
C SER A 663 -19.89 8.33 12.76
N VAL A 664 -18.66 8.83 12.88
CA VAL A 664 -17.56 8.22 13.62
C VAL A 664 -17.14 9.19 14.72
N THR A 665 -17.46 8.85 15.95
CA THR A 665 -17.15 9.69 17.12
C THR A 665 -16.05 9.05 17.95
N PRO A 666 -15.05 9.81 18.42
CA PRO A 666 -14.00 9.26 19.26
C PRO A 666 -14.63 8.76 20.57
N ASN A 667 -14.28 7.54 20.97
CA ASN A 667 -14.58 7.08 22.30
C ASN A 667 -13.41 7.47 23.21
N PRO A 668 -13.65 7.68 24.51
CA PRO A 668 -12.56 7.58 25.46
C PRO A 668 -11.81 6.27 25.19
N PRO A 669 -10.47 6.24 25.21
CA PRO A 669 -9.76 4.97 25.23
C PRO A 669 -10.39 4.14 26.34
N GLY A 670 -10.99 3.01 25.96
CA GLY A 670 -11.87 2.28 26.87
C GLY A 670 -11.17 1.89 28.15
N ASP A 671 -11.98 1.59 29.18
CA ASP A 671 -11.56 1.06 30.49
C ASP A 671 -10.24 0.28 30.39
N PHE A 672 -9.13 1.01 30.50
CA PHE A 672 -7.84 0.36 30.53
C PHE A 672 -7.69 -0.09 31.96
N GLY A 673 -7.84 -1.39 32.20
CA GLY A 673 -7.32 -2.07 33.38
C GLY A 673 -5.87 -2.46 33.11
N GLY A 674 -4.92 -1.80 33.78
CA GLY A 674 -3.50 -2.13 33.69
C GLY A 674 -2.58 -0.98 34.11
N TYR A 675 -1.35 -0.97 33.58
CA TYR A 675 -0.29 -0.06 34.00
C TYR A 675 -0.23 1.24 33.20
N LEU A 676 0.01 2.36 33.88
CA LEU A 676 0.46 3.59 33.24
C LEU A 676 1.99 3.58 33.20
N LYS A 677 2.58 3.23 32.05
CA LYS A 677 4.05 3.13 31.91
C LYS A 677 4.62 4.41 31.32
N GLY A 678 5.55 5.06 32.01
CA GLY A 678 6.20 6.27 31.50
C GLY A 678 6.94 5.98 30.19
N VAL A 679 6.66 6.74 29.14
CA VAL A 679 7.30 6.57 27.82
C VAL A 679 8.79 6.91 27.89
N GLU A 680 9.16 7.92 28.68
CA GLU A 680 10.58 8.26 28.89
C GLU A 680 11.32 7.21 29.71
N SER A 681 10.72 6.79 30.82
CA SER A 681 11.39 5.99 31.85
C SER A 681 11.29 4.48 31.60
N GLY A 682 10.26 4.02 30.90
CA GLY A 682 9.97 2.59 30.73
C GLY A 682 9.53 1.89 32.02
N ILE A 683 9.11 2.63 33.05
CA ILE A 683 8.64 2.11 34.35
C ILE A 683 7.26 2.68 34.71
N CYS A 684 6.58 2.09 35.68
CA CYS A 684 5.14 2.24 35.90
C CYS A 684 4.78 3.24 37.00
N VAL A 685 3.62 3.87 36.87
CA VAL A 685 2.95 4.59 37.97
C VAL A 685 2.57 3.58 39.04
N ASP A 686 3.09 3.78 40.24
CA ASP A 686 3.02 2.86 41.37
C ASP A 686 2.52 3.59 42.62
N VAL A 687 1.73 2.87 43.43
CA VAL A 687 1.48 3.24 44.82
C VAL A 687 2.56 2.60 45.70
N PRO A 688 3.51 3.40 46.25
CA PRO A 688 4.68 2.85 46.92
C PRO A 688 4.33 1.92 48.08
N ALA A 689 5.08 0.83 48.19
CA ALA A 689 4.90 -0.23 49.18
C ALA A 689 3.49 -0.85 49.19
N ALA A 690 2.75 -0.75 48.08
CA ALA A 690 1.36 -1.20 47.98
C ALA A 690 0.43 -0.65 49.08
N SER A 691 0.68 0.60 49.51
CA SER A 691 -0.16 1.28 50.51
C SER A 691 -1.61 1.44 50.04
N HIS A 692 -2.56 1.31 50.97
CA HIS A 692 -3.99 1.64 50.76
C HIS A 692 -4.40 2.93 51.52
N THR A 693 -3.45 3.60 52.16
CA THR A 693 -3.70 4.81 52.96
C THR A 693 -4.04 5.99 52.05
N ASN A 694 -5.18 6.64 52.29
CA ASN A 694 -5.54 7.88 51.59
C ASN A 694 -4.45 8.94 51.77
N GLY A 695 -4.14 9.65 50.70
CA GLY A 695 -3.09 10.66 50.67
C GLY A 695 -1.70 10.12 50.30
N THR A 696 -1.54 8.80 50.08
CA THR A 696 -0.25 8.24 49.66
C THR A 696 0.14 8.79 48.28
N ALA A 697 1.26 9.50 48.21
CA ALA A 697 1.80 10.02 46.95
C ALA A 697 2.23 8.87 46.02
N VAL A 698 1.90 8.98 44.73
CA VAL A 698 2.31 7.99 43.73
C VAL A 698 3.68 8.34 43.16
N ALA A 699 4.42 7.32 42.72
CA ALA A 699 5.76 7.47 42.20
C ALA A 699 5.99 6.52 41.02
N LEU A 700 7.11 6.68 40.33
CA LEU A 700 7.57 5.70 39.36
C LEU A 700 8.20 4.50 40.05
N TRP A 701 7.88 3.29 39.59
CA TRP A 701 8.51 2.05 40.04
C TRP A 701 8.53 1.00 38.94
N ASP A 702 9.44 0.03 39.04
CA ASP A 702 9.49 -1.10 38.11
C ASP A 702 8.12 -1.78 37.98
N CYS A 703 7.69 -1.96 36.73
CA CYS A 703 6.45 -2.65 36.41
C CYS A 703 6.54 -4.11 36.90
N ASN A 704 5.88 -4.42 38.01
CA ASN A 704 6.06 -5.65 38.76
C ASN A 704 4.83 -6.57 38.77
N GLY A 705 3.75 -6.15 38.11
CA GLY A 705 2.54 -6.96 38.03
C GLY A 705 1.55 -6.73 39.17
N GLY A 706 1.93 -5.95 40.18
CA GLY A 706 1.19 -5.79 41.43
C GLY A 706 -0.09 -4.98 41.27
N GLY A 707 -1.08 -5.29 42.12
CA GLY A 707 -2.34 -4.54 42.15
C GLY A 707 -2.15 -3.04 42.44
N ASN A 708 -1.04 -2.65 43.05
CA ASN A 708 -0.63 -1.27 43.36
C ASN A 708 -0.14 -0.48 42.14
N GLN A 709 -0.05 -1.12 40.97
CA GLN A 709 0.26 -0.50 39.68
C GLN A 709 -0.84 -0.72 38.64
N SER A 710 -1.95 -1.35 39.05
CA SER A 710 -3.09 -1.67 38.20
C SER A 710 -4.14 -0.58 38.32
N TRP A 711 -4.16 0.29 37.32
CA TRP A 711 -5.08 1.41 37.18
C TRP A 711 -6.22 1.00 36.25
N THR A 712 -7.45 1.31 36.63
CA THR A 712 -8.64 1.11 35.82
C THR A 712 -9.26 2.46 35.51
N ALA A 713 -9.29 2.84 34.23
CA ALA A 713 -10.06 4.00 33.80
C ALA A 713 -11.56 3.67 33.88
N THR A 714 -12.39 4.62 34.32
CA THR A 714 -13.86 4.45 34.39
C THR A 714 -14.58 5.43 33.45
N PRO A 715 -15.84 5.16 33.09
CA PRO A 715 -16.67 6.12 32.34
C PRO A 715 -16.84 7.48 33.03
N ALA A 716 -16.67 7.54 34.35
CA ALA A 716 -16.67 8.77 35.15
C ALA A 716 -15.34 9.53 35.09
N LYS A 717 -14.41 9.15 34.19
CA LYS A 717 -13.05 9.68 34.04
C LYS A 717 -12.15 9.47 35.25
N GLN A 718 -12.46 8.54 36.15
CA GLN A 718 -11.58 8.23 37.27
C GLN A 718 -10.52 7.20 36.85
N LEU A 719 -9.32 7.28 37.43
CA LEU A 719 -8.31 6.23 37.36
C LEU A 719 -8.26 5.52 38.72
N THR A 720 -8.89 4.35 38.81
CA THR A 720 -9.00 3.63 40.09
C THR A 720 -7.88 2.61 40.27
N VAL A 721 -7.37 2.47 41.48
CA VAL A 721 -6.43 1.39 41.90
C VAL A 721 -7.06 0.63 43.06
N TYR A 722 -6.82 -0.69 43.12
CA TYR A 722 -7.45 -1.63 44.06
C TYR A 722 -8.99 -1.73 43.99
N GLY A 723 -9.63 -1.00 43.07
CA GLY A 723 -11.08 -0.96 42.89
C GLY A 723 -11.83 0.07 43.75
N ASP A 724 -11.20 0.61 44.81
CA ASP A 724 -11.83 1.55 45.74
C ASP A 724 -11.05 2.87 45.96
N LYS A 725 -9.84 2.98 45.42
CA LYS A 725 -9.02 4.20 45.46
C LYS A 725 -8.92 4.84 44.09
N CYS A 726 -8.77 6.15 44.05
CA CYS A 726 -8.69 6.96 42.84
C CYS A 726 -7.38 7.76 42.81
N LEU A 727 -6.78 7.89 41.63
CA LEU A 727 -5.70 8.83 41.37
C LEU A 727 -6.23 10.25 41.53
N ASP A 728 -5.64 11.02 42.43
CA ASP A 728 -6.08 12.33 42.86
C ASP A 728 -4.97 13.35 42.61
N ALA A 729 -5.28 14.41 41.86
CA ALA A 729 -4.32 15.46 41.47
C ALA A 729 -3.82 16.28 42.67
N GLY A 730 -4.52 16.20 43.81
CA GLY A 730 -4.15 16.79 45.08
C GLY A 730 -4.22 18.31 45.20
N GLY A 731 -4.38 19.02 44.08
CA GLY A 731 -4.51 20.47 43.94
C GLY A 731 -4.46 20.89 42.47
N THR A 732 -4.24 22.18 42.19
CA THR A 732 -4.18 22.73 40.82
C THR A 732 -2.87 23.46 40.49
N ALA A 733 -1.96 23.64 41.45
CA ALA A 733 -0.67 24.29 41.23
C ALA A 733 0.36 23.32 40.61
N ASP A 734 1.31 23.85 39.83
CA ASP A 734 2.40 23.03 39.28
C ASP A 734 3.26 22.44 40.39
N GLY A 735 3.71 21.21 40.22
CA GLY A 735 4.50 20.48 41.22
C GLY A 735 3.67 19.91 42.37
N THR A 736 2.33 20.03 42.34
CA THR A 736 1.48 19.37 43.34
C THR A 736 1.58 17.86 43.19
N ALA A 737 1.88 17.16 44.28
CA ALA A 737 2.01 15.70 44.29
C ALA A 737 0.67 15.03 43.97
N VAL A 738 0.71 14.09 43.02
CA VAL A 738 -0.40 13.20 42.74
C VAL A 738 -0.40 12.08 43.77
N ARG A 739 -1.58 11.70 44.25
CA ARG A 739 -1.75 10.72 45.33
C ARG A 739 -2.91 9.79 45.05
N ILE A 740 -3.08 8.77 45.87
CA ILE A 740 -4.33 8.00 45.92
C ILE A 740 -5.23 8.50 47.05
N ASP A 741 -6.54 8.52 46.81
CA ASP A 741 -7.54 8.82 47.84
C ASP A 741 -8.80 7.98 47.63
N ALA A 742 -9.74 7.99 48.58
CA ALA A 742 -11.04 7.36 48.38
C ALA A 742 -11.75 7.98 47.16
N CYS A 743 -12.38 7.14 46.34
CA CYS A 743 -13.09 7.63 45.16
C CYS A 743 -14.34 8.44 45.57
N THR A 744 -14.31 9.75 45.30
CA THR A 744 -15.38 10.72 45.61
C THR A 744 -16.14 11.20 44.38
N GLY A 745 -15.60 10.96 43.18
CA GLY A 745 -16.14 11.49 41.92
C GLY A 745 -15.81 12.97 41.67
N SER A 746 -15.03 13.60 42.56
CA SER A 746 -14.64 15.01 42.43
C SER A 746 -13.79 15.26 41.17
N THR A 747 -13.78 16.50 40.69
CA THR A 747 -13.00 16.89 39.51
C THR A 747 -11.48 16.75 39.69
N ALA A 748 -10.99 16.68 40.94
CA ALA A 748 -9.60 16.40 41.27
C ALA A 748 -9.19 14.94 40.99
N GLN A 749 -10.17 14.04 40.88
CA GLN A 749 -9.99 12.61 40.60
C GLN A 749 -10.38 12.23 39.17
N GLN A 750 -10.74 13.22 38.35
CA GLN A 750 -11.11 13.02 36.97
C GLN A 750 -9.92 13.35 36.05
N TRP A 751 -9.63 12.45 35.12
CA TRP A 751 -8.50 12.52 34.21
C TRP A 751 -8.98 12.27 32.77
N THR A 752 -8.58 13.15 31.87
CA THR A 752 -8.71 12.95 30.43
C THR A 752 -7.47 12.20 29.96
N VAL A 753 -7.70 10.97 29.53
CA VAL A 753 -6.69 9.98 29.16
C VAL A 753 -6.61 9.99 27.64
N ASN A 754 -5.62 10.68 27.07
CA ASN A 754 -5.57 10.98 25.63
C ASN A 754 -4.84 9.89 24.82
N ALA A 755 -5.17 9.77 23.53
CA ALA A 755 -4.52 8.85 22.60
C ALA A 755 -3.03 9.15 22.38
N ASP A 756 -2.63 10.42 22.52
CA ASP A 756 -1.25 10.88 22.41
C ASP A 756 -0.36 10.49 23.62
N GLY A 757 -0.89 9.70 24.56
CA GLY A 757 -0.23 9.26 25.78
C GLY A 757 -0.36 10.21 26.97
N SER A 758 -0.85 11.44 26.81
CA SER A 758 -1.02 12.35 27.94
C SER A 758 -2.17 11.93 28.86
N VAL A 759 -2.05 12.24 30.15
CA VAL A 759 -3.08 12.05 31.18
C VAL A 759 -3.30 13.41 31.85
N VAL A 760 -4.41 14.06 31.54
CA VAL A 760 -4.68 15.47 31.89
C VAL A 760 -5.76 15.55 32.98
N GLY A 761 -5.46 16.17 34.12
CA GLY A 761 -6.43 16.37 35.18
C GLY A 761 -7.56 17.29 34.72
N VAL A 762 -8.82 16.86 34.85
CA VAL A 762 -9.99 17.63 34.41
C VAL A 762 -10.14 18.91 35.24
N GLY A 763 -9.93 18.84 36.56
CA GLY A 763 -10.02 20.01 37.44
C GLY A 763 -8.86 20.99 37.32
N SER A 764 -7.67 20.54 36.89
CA SER A 764 -6.46 21.36 36.84
C SER A 764 -6.06 21.80 35.43
N GLY A 765 -6.49 21.09 34.39
CA GLY A 765 -6.01 21.26 33.02
C GLY A 765 -4.54 20.86 32.80
N LYS A 766 -3.94 20.16 33.76
CA LYS A 766 -2.50 19.87 33.82
C LYS A 766 -2.20 18.38 33.64
N CYS A 767 -1.00 18.06 33.17
CA CYS A 767 -0.58 16.71 32.85
C CYS A 767 0.00 15.99 34.08
N LEU A 768 -0.26 14.69 34.19
CA LEU A 768 0.50 13.78 35.06
C LEU A 768 1.96 13.73 34.56
N ASP A 769 2.89 14.06 35.45
CA ASP A 769 4.28 14.37 35.12
C ASP A 769 5.25 13.60 36.03
N ALA A 770 6.24 12.94 35.42
CA ALA A 770 7.42 12.44 36.14
C ALA A 770 8.38 13.60 36.42
N THR A 771 8.41 14.04 37.68
CA THR A 771 9.04 15.29 38.11
C THR A 771 10.48 15.39 37.60
N GLY A 772 10.78 16.49 36.89
CA GLY A 772 12.13 16.81 36.45
C GLY A 772 12.71 15.82 35.44
N HIS A 773 11.87 15.14 34.65
CA HIS A 773 12.27 14.06 33.72
C HIS A 773 12.96 12.87 34.41
N GLY A 774 12.64 12.62 35.69
CA GLY A 774 13.23 11.50 36.42
C GLY A 774 12.80 10.15 35.84
N THR A 775 13.77 9.24 35.65
CA THR A 775 13.52 7.90 35.09
C THR A 775 13.78 6.76 36.09
N ALA A 776 14.19 7.09 37.32
CA ALA A 776 14.52 6.12 38.35
C ALA A 776 13.30 5.74 39.21
N ASN A 777 13.34 4.54 39.82
CA ASN A 777 12.39 4.14 40.85
C ASN A 777 12.38 5.17 42.00
N GLY A 778 11.19 5.52 42.47
CA GLY A 778 10.97 6.55 43.49
C GLY A 778 10.85 7.97 42.96
N THR A 779 10.96 8.20 41.65
CA THR A 779 10.67 9.53 41.06
C THR A 779 9.22 9.90 41.35
N ALA A 780 8.99 11.05 42.00
CA ALA A 780 7.67 11.51 42.36
C ALA A 780 6.83 11.91 41.13
N LEU A 781 5.53 11.60 41.17
CA LEU A 781 4.59 12.06 40.16
C LEU A 781 3.81 13.28 40.65
N VAL A 782 3.79 14.30 39.82
CA VAL A 782 3.13 15.58 40.10
C VAL A 782 2.19 15.95 38.95
N ILE A 783 1.38 16.98 39.15
CA ILE A 783 0.77 17.70 38.03
C ILE A 783 1.67 18.85 37.58
N TRP A 784 1.78 19.04 36.28
CA TRP A 784 2.53 20.15 35.68
C TRP A 784 1.85 20.63 34.40
N GLY A 785 2.12 21.87 33.99
CA GLY A 785 1.68 22.37 32.68
C GLY A 785 2.04 21.39 31.54
N CYS A 786 1.09 21.11 30.65
CA CYS A 786 1.30 20.14 29.58
C CYS A 786 2.30 20.68 28.54
N THR A 787 3.51 20.13 28.53
CA THR A 787 4.62 20.53 27.63
C THR A 787 4.72 19.66 26.38
N GLY A 788 4.05 18.50 26.38
CA GLY A 788 4.19 17.48 25.34
C GLY A 788 5.46 16.64 25.47
N GLY A 789 6.29 16.88 26.50
CA GLY A 789 7.51 16.15 26.77
C GLY A 789 7.27 14.68 27.15
N PRO A 790 8.26 13.79 26.94
CA PRO A 790 8.09 12.34 27.14
C PRO A 790 7.88 11.93 28.61
N ASN A 791 8.26 12.77 29.59
CA ASN A 791 7.96 12.60 31.02
C ASN A 791 6.47 12.75 31.37
N GLN A 792 5.66 13.25 30.44
CA GLN A 792 4.21 13.43 30.57
C GLN A 792 3.41 12.44 29.71
N LYS A 793 4.09 11.44 29.13
CA LYS A 793 3.51 10.46 28.21
C LYS A 793 3.50 9.08 28.87
N TRP A 794 2.35 8.43 28.80
CA TRP A 794 2.06 7.18 29.50
C TRP A 794 1.55 6.14 28.50
N ALA A 795 2.39 5.12 28.24
CA ALA A 795 2.02 3.94 27.47
C ALA A 795 1.08 3.05 28.29
N ARG A 796 0.06 2.49 27.60
CA ARG A 796 -1.04 1.71 28.20
C ARG A 796 -1.22 0.35 27.53
N THR A 797 -0.46 0.05 26.50
CA THR A 797 -0.51 -1.22 25.80
C THR A 797 0.89 -1.74 25.59
N ASP A 798 0.97 -3.03 25.27
CA ASP A 798 2.20 -3.59 24.74
C ASP A 798 2.64 -2.76 23.52
N THR A 799 3.94 -2.52 23.42
CA THR A 799 4.51 -1.81 22.28
C THR A 799 5.19 -2.82 21.39
N THR A 800 4.81 -2.92 20.13
CA THR A 800 5.42 -3.82 19.15
C THR A 800 6.19 -3.03 18.12
N GLY A 801 7.36 -3.51 17.71
CA GLY A 801 8.16 -2.89 16.66
C GLY A 801 9.55 -3.49 16.56
N PHE A 802 10.36 -2.97 15.65
CA PHE A 802 11.75 -3.40 15.53
C PHE A 802 12.60 -2.73 16.59
N LEU A 803 13.64 -3.43 17.06
CA LEU A 803 14.74 -2.83 17.81
C LEU A 803 15.92 -2.67 16.86
N LYS A 804 16.03 -1.49 16.24
CA LYS A 804 17.08 -1.18 15.27
C LYS A 804 18.26 -0.53 15.98
N GLY A 805 19.42 -1.20 16.00
CA GLY A 805 20.66 -0.67 16.55
C GLY A 805 21.02 0.66 15.87
N GLN A 806 21.25 1.69 16.68
CA GLN A 806 21.55 3.04 16.18
C GLN A 806 22.91 3.12 15.49
N GLU A 807 23.90 2.37 15.99
CA GLU A 807 25.24 2.29 15.38
C GLU A 807 25.26 1.45 14.10
N SER A 808 24.55 0.33 14.08
CA SER A 808 24.59 -0.62 12.96
C SER A 808 23.55 -0.36 11.87
N GLY A 809 22.46 0.33 12.20
CA GLY A 809 21.28 0.45 11.33
C GLY A 809 20.56 -0.88 11.10
N ARG A 810 20.83 -1.91 11.91
CA ARG A 810 20.31 -3.28 11.76
C ARG A 810 19.41 -3.67 12.93
N CYS A 811 18.52 -4.63 12.71
CA CYS A 811 17.50 -5.04 13.66
C CYS A 811 17.98 -6.20 14.54
N VAL A 812 17.50 -6.24 15.80
CA VAL A 812 17.57 -7.44 16.64
C VAL A 812 16.73 -8.54 15.98
N ASP A 813 17.38 -9.60 15.52
CA ASP A 813 16.81 -10.66 14.70
C ASP A 813 17.00 -12.02 15.38
N VAL A 814 16.00 -12.89 15.32
CA VAL A 814 16.16 -14.32 15.59
C VAL A 814 16.54 -15.03 14.29
N PRO A 815 17.82 -15.46 14.11
CA PRO A 815 18.33 -15.93 12.82
C PRO A 815 17.56 -17.14 12.30
N ALA A 816 17.31 -17.16 10.99
CA ALA A 816 16.63 -18.25 10.29
C ALA A 816 15.25 -18.63 10.84
N PHE A 817 14.59 -17.72 11.59
CA PHE A 817 13.30 -17.97 12.25
C PHE A 817 13.32 -19.11 13.28
N GLU A 818 14.50 -19.46 13.81
CA GLU A 818 14.67 -20.62 14.69
C GLU A 818 14.08 -20.35 16.09
N GLN A 819 13.00 -21.06 16.45
CA GLN A 819 12.24 -20.82 17.69
C GLN A 819 12.64 -21.76 18.85
N THR A 820 13.68 -22.58 18.68
CA THR A 820 14.21 -23.42 19.76
C THR A 820 14.67 -22.56 20.94
N ASN A 821 14.37 -22.98 22.18
CA ASN A 821 14.85 -22.30 23.38
C ASN A 821 16.38 -22.31 23.42
N GLY A 822 16.98 -21.17 23.77
CA GLY A 822 18.43 -20.97 23.74
C GLY A 822 18.97 -20.39 22.43
N THR A 823 18.14 -20.21 21.39
CA THR A 823 18.57 -19.52 20.17
C THR A 823 19.02 -18.11 20.48
N ARG A 824 20.18 -17.70 19.95
CA ARG A 824 20.77 -16.39 20.20
C ARG A 824 20.35 -15.39 19.12
N PRO A 825 19.72 -14.26 19.48
CA PRO A 825 19.49 -13.17 18.55
C PRO A 825 20.80 -12.55 18.05
N ALA A 826 20.74 -12.00 16.85
CA ALA A 826 21.85 -11.32 16.18
C ALA A 826 21.38 -10.03 15.50
N LEU A 827 22.31 -9.13 15.17
CA LEU A 827 22.02 -8.05 14.24
C LEU A 827 21.79 -8.61 12.84
N TRP A 828 20.74 -8.13 12.17
CA TRP A 828 20.47 -8.46 10.78
C TRP A 828 19.81 -7.28 10.05
N ASP A 829 19.93 -7.24 8.72
CA ASP A 829 19.25 -6.23 7.91
C ASP A 829 17.74 -6.27 8.19
N CYS A 830 17.17 -5.11 8.47
CA CYS A 830 15.76 -4.97 8.81
C CYS A 830 14.89 -5.33 7.61
N ASN A 831 14.04 -6.35 7.75
CA ASN A 831 13.22 -6.90 6.65
C ASN A 831 11.73 -6.98 6.97
N GLY A 832 11.32 -6.56 8.17
CA GLY A 832 9.91 -6.56 8.58
C GLY A 832 9.38 -7.91 9.05
N GLY A 833 10.21 -8.94 9.09
CA GLY A 833 9.81 -10.30 9.46
C GLY A 833 9.39 -10.44 10.92
N GLY A 834 8.55 -11.45 11.19
CA GLY A 834 8.11 -11.78 12.56
C GLY A 834 9.27 -12.15 13.49
N ASN A 835 10.43 -12.56 12.96
CA ASN A 835 11.65 -12.85 13.70
C ASN A 835 12.44 -11.61 14.15
N GLN A 836 12.06 -10.42 13.69
CA GLN A 836 12.63 -9.12 14.09
C GLN A 836 11.62 -8.26 14.86
N THR A 837 10.39 -8.74 15.01
CA THR A 837 9.28 -7.99 15.59
C THR A 837 9.19 -8.28 17.08
N TRP A 838 9.51 -7.28 17.90
CA TRP A 838 9.57 -7.43 19.36
C TRP A 838 8.47 -6.65 20.06
N THR A 839 7.72 -7.36 20.90
CA THR A 839 6.63 -6.82 21.71
C THR A 839 7.12 -6.60 23.14
N SER A 840 7.30 -5.35 23.54
CA SER A 840 7.51 -4.98 24.94
C SER A 840 6.19 -5.01 25.67
N THR A 841 6.04 -5.95 26.58
CA THR A 841 4.83 -6.10 27.37
C THR A 841 4.75 -5.09 28.51
N ALA A 842 3.55 -4.98 29.09
CA ALA A 842 3.32 -4.16 30.26
C ALA A 842 4.12 -4.58 31.51
N THR A 843 4.53 -5.85 31.62
CA THR A 843 5.40 -6.37 32.70
C THR A 843 6.89 -6.41 32.31
N ASN A 844 7.29 -5.61 31.32
CA ASN A 844 8.64 -5.50 30.79
C ASN A 844 9.19 -6.74 30.08
N GLN A 845 8.44 -7.82 29.86
CA GLN A 845 8.92 -8.88 28.97
C GLN A 845 9.08 -8.37 27.54
N LEU A 846 10.15 -8.78 26.86
CA LEU A 846 10.38 -8.44 25.45
C LEU A 846 10.15 -9.68 24.59
N LYS A 847 8.94 -9.80 24.02
CA LYS A 847 8.45 -11.01 23.34
C LYS A 847 8.76 -11.02 21.85
N VAL A 848 8.94 -12.21 21.28
CA VAL A 848 8.98 -12.51 19.84
C VAL A 848 8.14 -13.76 19.57
N TYR A 849 7.47 -13.83 18.42
CA TYR A 849 6.53 -14.91 18.05
C TYR A 849 5.40 -15.18 19.05
N ASP A 850 4.98 -14.18 19.82
CA ASP A 850 3.93 -14.25 20.85
C ASP A 850 4.14 -15.24 22.02
N ALA A 851 5.14 -16.13 21.96
CA ALA A 851 5.39 -17.14 22.99
C ALA A 851 6.84 -17.17 23.51
N LYS A 852 7.79 -16.49 22.83
CA LYS A 852 9.20 -16.45 23.23
C LYS A 852 9.57 -15.09 23.77
N CYS A 853 10.56 -15.05 24.67
CA CYS A 853 11.02 -13.84 25.36
C CYS A 853 12.54 -13.70 25.22
N LEU A 854 13.03 -12.47 25.01
CA LEU A 854 14.44 -12.14 25.11
C LEU A 854 14.91 -12.35 26.55
N GLU A 855 15.96 -13.12 26.75
CA GLU A 855 16.43 -13.58 28.06
C GLU A 855 17.94 -13.39 28.18
N ALA A 856 18.40 -12.84 29.32
CA ALA A 856 19.79 -12.98 29.74
C ALA A 856 20.01 -14.43 30.17
N ALA A 857 20.84 -15.18 29.43
CA ALA A 857 20.92 -16.64 29.52
C ALA A 857 21.09 -17.14 30.95
N GLY A 858 20.17 -17.99 31.40
CA GLY A 858 20.18 -18.57 32.75
C GLY A 858 20.00 -17.55 33.89
N GLY A 859 19.54 -16.33 33.60
CA GLY A 859 19.44 -15.26 34.60
C GLY A 859 20.79 -14.65 35.00
N GLY A 860 21.84 -14.81 34.18
CA GLY A 860 23.15 -14.25 34.48
C GLY A 860 23.14 -12.72 34.56
N THR A 861 23.95 -12.19 35.47
CA THR A 861 24.07 -10.74 35.74
C THR A 861 25.48 -10.19 35.45
N ALA A 862 26.42 -11.04 34.99
CA ALA A 862 27.79 -10.63 34.65
C ALA A 862 27.87 -10.01 33.24
N ASP A 863 28.85 -9.13 33.01
CA ASP A 863 29.11 -8.59 31.66
C ASP A 863 29.53 -9.72 30.73
N GLY A 864 29.04 -9.68 29.49
CA GLY A 864 29.25 -10.74 28.51
C GLY A 864 28.31 -11.94 28.67
N THR A 865 27.37 -11.93 29.63
CA THR A 865 26.33 -12.97 29.68
C THR A 865 25.54 -12.93 28.37
N ALA A 866 25.45 -14.07 27.69
CA ALA A 866 24.79 -14.17 26.39
C ALA A 866 23.30 -13.83 26.49
N VAL A 867 22.75 -13.25 25.42
CA VAL A 867 21.31 -13.04 25.26
C VAL A 867 20.75 -14.09 24.31
N GLN A 868 19.60 -14.66 24.68
CA GLN A 868 18.91 -15.74 23.96
C GLN A 868 17.40 -15.51 23.93
N ILE A 869 16.67 -16.33 23.18
CA ILE A 869 15.22 -16.46 23.32
C ILE A 869 14.86 -17.73 24.08
N ASN A 870 13.82 -17.66 24.90
CA ASN A 870 13.31 -18.78 25.67
C ASN A 870 11.79 -18.67 25.83
N ASP A 871 11.11 -19.72 26.29
CA ASP A 871 9.70 -19.63 26.62
C ASP A 871 9.46 -18.55 27.67
N CYS A 872 8.42 -17.74 27.49
CA CYS A 872 8.10 -16.66 28.42
C CYS A 872 7.68 -17.21 29.79
N THR A 873 8.48 -16.95 30.82
CA THR A 873 8.26 -17.38 32.22
C THR A 873 7.81 -16.26 33.14
N GLY A 874 7.94 -15.00 32.72
CA GLY A 874 7.67 -13.83 33.56
C GLY A 874 8.82 -13.47 34.51
N SER A 875 9.92 -14.23 34.51
CA SER A 875 11.08 -13.97 35.37
C SER A 875 11.78 -12.65 35.04
N THR A 876 12.49 -12.08 36.01
CA THR A 876 13.25 -10.82 35.84
C THR A 876 14.40 -10.94 34.83
N ALA A 877 14.84 -12.16 34.49
CA ALA A 877 15.82 -12.44 33.44
C ALA A 877 15.28 -12.16 32.02
N GLN A 878 13.96 -12.12 31.87
CA GLN A 878 13.27 -11.89 30.60
C GLN A 878 12.66 -10.49 30.50
N GLN A 879 12.86 -9.67 31.53
CA GLN A 879 12.29 -8.33 31.63
C GLN A 879 13.33 -7.27 31.25
N TRP A 880 12.94 -6.33 30.40
CA TRP A 880 13.78 -5.29 29.83
C TRP A 880 13.08 -3.93 29.86
N ARG A 881 13.71 -2.93 30.45
CA ARG A 881 13.31 -1.52 30.37
C ARG A 881 13.74 -0.96 29.03
N VAL A 882 12.78 -0.69 28.16
CA VAL A 882 12.99 -0.03 26.87
C VAL A 882 12.56 1.43 27.00
N GLY A 883 13.54 2.34 27.06
CA GLY A 883 13.30 3.78 27.22
C GLY A 883 13.43 4.56 25.90
N SER A 884 12.85 5.77 25.84
CA SER A 884 12.93 6.64 24.65
C SER A 884 14.36 7.08 24.30
N GLY A 885 15.28 7.07 25.27
CA GLY A 885 16.72 7.31 25.07
C GLY A 885 17.48 6.17 24.37
N GLY A 886 16.78 5.14 23.91
CA GLY A 886 17.28 4.03 23.10
C GLY A 886 17.98 2.92 23.87
N THR A 887 18.09 2.99 25.19
CA THR A 887 18.68 1.90 26.00
C THR A 887 17.67 0.79 26.25
N VAL A 888 18.13 -0.45 26.15
CA VAL A 888 17.38 -1.66 26.51
C VAL A 888 18.07 -2.28 27.72
N VAL A 889 17.54 -2.06 28.93
CA VAL A 889 18.20 -2.44 30.20
C VAL A 889 17.50 -3.64 30.83
N GLY A 890 18.23 -4.72 31.09
CA GLY A 890 17.69 -5.89 31.78
C GLY A 890 17.29 -5.56 33.22
N VAL A 891 16.06 -5.88 33.61
CA VAL A 891 15.53 -5.59 34.96
C VAL A 891 16.29 -6.38 36.02
N GLY A 892 16.56 -7.67 35.78
CA GLY A 892 17.28 -8.52 36.73
C GLY A 892 18.77 -8.18 36.89
N SER A 893 19.42 -7.65 35.84
CA SER A 893 20.86 -7.40 35.83
C SER A 893 21.26 -5.93 36.00
N GLY A 894 20.35 -4.99 35.69
CA GLY A 894 20.66 -3.56 35.58
C GLY A 894 21.57 -3.20 34.41
N LYS A 895 21.79 -4.12 33.47
CA LYS A 895 22.76 -4.02 32.37
C LYS A 895 22.09 -3.85 31.01
N CYS A 896 22.81 -3.26 30.06
CA CYS A 896 22.28 -2.95 28.75
C CYS A 896 22.44 -4.13 27.80
N LEU A 897 21.47 -4.30 26.89
CA LEU A 897 21.63 -5.09 25.68
C LEU A 897 22.76 -4.49 24.85
N ASP A 898 23.73 -5.31 24.48
CA ASP A 898 24.98 -4.89 23.86
C ASP A 898 25.23 -5.71 22.59
N ALA A 899 25.36 -5.04 21.44
CA ALA A 899 25.89 -5.66 20.24
C ALA A 899 27.40 -5.87 20.43
N THR A 900 27.78 -7.14 20.60
CA THR A 900 29.09 -7.53 21.12
C THR A 900 30.22 -6.93 20.29
N GLY A 901 31.14 -6.22 20.96
CA GLY A 901 32.36 -5.70 20.35
C GLY A 901 32.13 -4.60 19.31
N HIS A 902 31.03 -3.84 19.41
CA HIS A 902 30.63 -2.83 18.41
C HIS A 902 30.45 -3.39 16.99
N GLY A 903 30.14 -4.69 16.85
CA GLY A 903 29.91 -5.27 15.54
C GLY A 903 28.69 -4.64 14.85
N THR A 904 28.83 -4.29 13.58
CA THR A 904 27.76 -3.68 12.77
C THR A 904 27.23 -4.58 11.67
N ALA A 905 27.85 -5.74 11.43
CA ALA A 905 27.50 -6.66 10.34
C ALA A 905 26.37 -7.64 10.73
N ASN A 906 25.72 -8.22 9.72
CA ASN A 906 24.79 -9.34 9.90
C ASN A 906 25.48 -10.49 10.66
N GLY A 907 24.79 -11.05 11.65
CA GLY A 907 25.31 -12.14 12.49
C GLY A 907 26.05 -11.70 13.74
N THR A 908 26.21 -10.39 13.99
CA THR A 908 26.74 -9.89 15.27
C THR A 908 25.82 -10.29 16.42
N LEU A 909 26.31 -11.03 17.41
CA LEU A 909 25.50 -11.55 18.52
C LEU A 909 25.36 -10.53 19.65
N PHE A 910 24.33 -10.72 20.48
CA PHE A 910 24.10 -9.91 21.67
C PHE A 910 24.57 -10.57 22.98
N ALA A 911 24.94 -9.71 23.93
CA ALA A 911 25.19 -10.02 25.33
C ALA A 911 24.63 -8.88 26.21
N ILE A 912 24.58 -9.07 27.53
CA ILE A 912 24.43 -7.95 28.46
C ILE A 912 25.79 -7.38 28.86
N SER A 913 25.88 -6.06 29.00
CA SER A 913 27.09 -5.37 29.44
C SER A 913 26.75 -4.14 30.27
N THR A 914 27.71 -3.66 31.06
CA THR A 914 27.59 -2.40 31.79
C THR A 914 27.14 -1.28 30.83
N CYS A 915 26.10 -0.54 31.23
CA CYS A 915 25.54 0.53 30.41
C CYS A 915 26.53 1.70 30.32
N THR A 916 27.14 1.89 29.15
CA THR A 916 28.09 2.98 28.86
C THR A 916 27.44 4.13 28.08
N GLY A 917 26.28 3.88 27.47
CA GLY A 917 25.60 4.83 26.59
C GLY A 917 26.15 4.87 25.16
N ALA A 918 27.09 3.98 24.82
CA ALA A 918 27.66 3.86 23.48
C ALA A 918 26.64 3.36 22.44
N GLY A 919 26.90 3.65 21.15
CA GLY A 919 25.97 3.39 20.04
C GLY A 919 25.53 1.93 19.89
N ASN A 920 26.41 0.98 20.21
CA ASN A 920 26.16 -0.46 20.18
C ASN A 920 25.20 -0.95 21.28
N GLN A 921 24.87 -0.08 22.25
CA GLN A 921 23.87 -0.30 23.31
C GLN A 921 22.60 0.56 23.10
N LYS A 922 22.50 1.23 21.94
CA LYS A 922 21.39 2.12 21.60
C LYS A 922 20.57 1.53 20.47
N PHE A 923 19.27 1.46 20.67
CA PHE A 923 18.29 0.91 19.75
C PHE A 923 17.17 1.91 19.56
N SER A 924 16.93 2.29 18.31
CA SER A 924 15.72 2.99 17.91
C SER A 924 14.58 1.99 17.76
N ARG A 925 13.37 2.43 18.14
CA ARG A 925 12.14 1.69 17.91
C ARG A 925 11.44 2.27 16.68
N SER A 926 11.01 1.40 15.77
CA SER A 926 10.36 1.76 14.50
C SER A 926 9.28 0.78 14.13
#